data_AF-A0A3M2S0S1-F1
#
_entry.id   AF-A0A3M2S0S1-F1
#
_cell.length_a   1.000
_cell.length_b   1.000
_cell.length_c   1.000
_cell.angle_alpha   90.00
_cell.angle_beta   90.00
_cell.angle_gamma   90.00
#
_symmetry.space_group_name_H-M   'P 1'
#
loop_
_entity.id
_entity.type
_entity.pdbx_description
1 polymer ?
#
loop_
_entity_poly.entity_id
_entity_poly.type
_entity_poly.pdbx_seq_one_letter_code
_entity_poly.pdbx_strand_id
1 'polypeptide(L)'
;MSSKPSARRRQPQRFTLPNGKEVIVSLPDDYDNLRKKYGNQDEIQVEVVLHGSSEHCNYLRETRDHHEGRRAKLRERHGPAFDEWEDVQNQLDTFNTEIDRLSTNTNGLSANFNKFGYGAELRTYKDDETPDVDTSMSDSVSIASSWSQARLGETTKLFKKPVIKQWFHKGLLWRASENTEIMAIELFFDLLYVGIIHINGEHVWAEPTGKELLRFAITFIMSWKIWADVTLVLSWFETDDVFTRLEILFEIACLLGFTTNMTYAFYDNEEHNTYTMLVSFYLAARLKSLAHYLITGFLLPMIRGVMICEAINVLIPSVLWIASIHVDMPSRLGLIWVALALDMWGQSIITGLFRYGRMVGEKSGVGKFLAKVFEFYPAVNIEHRVERTNAFVSLVFGYSVVGVMFQSYGGYNINAFLGKAVLGLVQAFAFNWIYFDVDGSNIDIHAIRRSILSSTIWNYAHLPFIMGYILASAGLSKLVLATDAGGANAEQLSEHYSHRAEDEVANGIRFFYCHGLAIAMLFMGVIAYCHEHRKPATLRWSKTTRLANRFAVCIVMFLLPLAKSLNSLNLISITLGLTVWVLLVELFGKSCRNDPFIGEKKGCRVRYSCKCSKKDFEKANADEKREMPVAEVLELGAREKTAVPEVQD
;
A
#
# COMPACT_ATOMS: atom_id res chain seq x y z
N MET A 1 19.44 38.83 -10.17
CA MET A 1 20.28 37.91 -10.99
C MET A 1 19.84 36.49 -10.68
N SER A 2 19.26 35.81 -11.67
CA SER A 2 18.59 34.51 -11.53
C SER A 2 19.58 33.39 -11.84
N SER A 3 20.07 32.71 -10.81
CA SER A 3 20.75 31.43 -10.95
C SER A 3 19.71 30.31 -10.80
N LYS A 4 19.14 29.89 -11.94
CA LYS A 4 18.41 28.62 -12.00
C LYS A 4 19.41 27.48 -11.77
N PRO A 5 19.22 26.60 -10.78
CA PRO A 5 19.97 25.35 -10.75
C PRO A 5 19.49 24.51 -11.94
N SER A 6 20.36 24.29 -12.91
CA SER A 6 20.08 23.35 -13.99
C SER A 6 20.00 21.96 -13.36
N ALA A 7 18.78 21.42 -13.22
CA ALA A 7 18.59 19.99 -13.19
C ALA A 7 19.47 19.41 -14.30
N ARG A 8 20.27 18.36 -14.01
CA ARG A 8 21.02 17.62 -15.03
C ARG A 8 19.99 17.06 -16.02
N ARG A 9 19.61 17.88 -17.00
CA ARG A 9 18.82 17.49 -18.16
C ARG A 9 19.62 16.39 -18.82
N ARG A 10 19.00 15.23 -19.00
CA ARG A 10 19.60 14.14 -19.76
C ARG A 10 20.01 14.73 -21.10
N GLN A 11 21.30 14.72 -21.41
CA GLN A 11 21.77 15.27 -22.68
C GLN A 11 21.05 14.52 -23.81
N PRO A 12 20.51 15.23 -24.81
CA PRO A 12 19.88 14.58 -25.96
C PRO A 12 20.91 13.65 -26.59
N GLN A 13 20.50 12.42 -26.86
CA GLN A 13 21.37 11.41 -27.45
C GLN A 13 21.71 11.85 -28.87
N ARG A 14 22.99 11.82 -29.21
CA ARG A 14 23.49 12.23 -30.52
C ARG A 14 24.26 11.08 -31.13
N PHE A 15 24.02 10.83 -32.41
CA PHE A 15 24.81 9.89 -33.18
C PHE A 15 24.90 10.37 -34.63
N THR A 16 25.92 9.93 -35.34
CA THR A 16 26.17 10.34 -36.72
C THR A 16 25.74 9.24 -37.69
N LEU A 17 25.16 9.65 -38.82
CA LEU A 17 24.81 8.77 -39.93
C LEU A 17 26.02 8.56 -40.86
N PRO A 18 26.01 7.49 -41.68
CA PRO A 18 27.09 7.19 -42.63
C PRO A 18 27.38 8.31 -43.65
N ASN A 19 26.37 9.12 -43.95
CA ASN A 19 26.44 10.27 -44.86
C ASN A 19 27.01 11.54 -44.20
N GLY A 20 27.40 11.48 -42.92
CA GLY A 20 27.94 12.62 -42.16
C GLY A 20 26.88 13.52 -41.50
N LYS A 21 25.58 13.19 -41.62
CA LYS A 21 24.52 13.90 -40.90
C LYS A 21 24.55 13.58 -39.41
N GLU A 22 24.34 14.58 -38.56
CA GLU A 22 24.20 14.40 -37.11
C GLU A 22 22.73 14.25 -36.75
N VAL A 23 22.36 13.14 -36.11
CA VAL A 23 20.99 12.89 -35.64
C VAL A 23 20.92 13.22 -34.15
N ILE A 24 20.03 14.16 -33.81
CA ILE A 24 19.74 14.54 -32.42
C ILE A 24 18.42 13.90 -32.01
N VAL A 25 18.49 12.95 -31.09
CA VAL A 25 17.32 12.29 -30.53
C VAL A 25 16.76 13.13 -29.39
N SER A 26 15.56 13.65 -29.60
CA SER A 26 14.86 14.46 -28.61
C SER A 26 13.72 13.70 -27.95
N LEU A 27 13.52 13.96 -26.66
CA LEU A 27 12.25 13.68 -26.00
C LEU A 27 11.17 14.61 -26.57
N PRO A 28 9.88 14.24 -26.53
CA PRO A 28 8.79 15.05 -27.09
C PRO A 28 8.79 16.52 -26.63
N ASP A 29 9.17 16.77 -25.37
CA ASP A 29 9.22 18.11 -24.76
C ASP A 29 10.26 19.05 -25.39
N ASP A 30 11.34 18.50 -25.93
CA ASP A 30 12.45 19.26 -26.49
C ASP A 30 12.46 19.27 -28.02
N TYR A 31 11.58 18.48 -28.67
CA TYR A 31 11.55 18.32 -30.13
C TYR A 31 11.39 19.65 -30.87
N ASP A 32 10.38 20.45 -30.53
CA ASP A 32 10.13 21.74 -31.20
C ASP A 32 11.22 22.78 -30.90
N ASN A 33 11.80 22.74 -29.70
CA ASN A 33 12.88 23.65 -29.30
C ASN A 33 14.19 23.30 -30.00
N LEU A 34 14.53 22.02 -30.10
CA LEU A 34 15.72 21.52 -30.77
C LEU A 34 15.59 21.67 -32.28
N ARG A 35 14.42 21.41 -32.86
CA ARG A 35 14.15 21.64 -34.28
C ARG A 35 14.29 23.11 -34.66
N LYS A 36 13.81 24.04 -33.83
CA LYS A 36 14.03 25.49 -34.04
C LYS A 36 15.48 25.90 -33.88
N LYS A 37 16.22 25.28 -32.96
CA LYS A 37 17.62 25.61 -32.66
C LYS A 37 18.59 25.11 -33.73
N TYR A 38 18.34 23.93 -34.29
CA TYR A 38 19.25 23.26 -35.23
C TYR A 38 18.75 23.25 -36.68
N GLY A 39 17.49 23.64 -36.94
CA GLY A 39 16.90 23.63 -38.29
C GLY A 39 17.37 24.74 -39.24
N ASN A 40 18.16 25.71 -38.77
CA ASN A 40 18.63 26.87 -39.56
C ASN A 40 20.17 26.93 -39.72
N GLN A 41 20.91 25.87 -39.39
CA GLN A 41 22.37 25.85 -39.56
C GLN A 41 22.73 25.24 -40.92
N ASP A 42 23.15 26.09 -41.87
CA ASP A 42 23.47 25.69 -43.25
C ASP A 42 24.78 24.88 -43.40
N GLU A 43 25.59 24.74 -42.35
CA GLU A 43 26.91 24.08 -42.42
C GLU A 43 26.94 22.60 -41.98
N ILE A 44 25.92 22.11 -41.28
CA ILE A 44 25.80 20.69 -40.87
C ILE A 44 24.34 20.27 -41.01
N GLN A 45 24.06 19.25 -41.84
CA GLN A 45 22.71 18.69 -41.98
C GLN A 45 22.34 17.93 -40.69
N VAL A 46 21.85 18.67 -39.69
CA VAL A 46 21.40 18.14 -38.38
C VAL A 46 19.94 17.74 -38.48
N GLU A 47 19.63 16.49 -38.16
CA GLU A 47 18.27 15.95 -38.22
C GLU A 47 17.77 15.65 -36.80
N VAL A 48 16.69 16.33 -36.39
CA VAL A 48 16.11 16.15 -35.05
C VAL A 48 14.97 15.15 -35.15
N VAL A 49 15.09 14.04 -34.41
CA VAL A 49 14.14 12.92 -34.48
C VAL A 49 13.62 12.60 -33.08
N LEU A 50 12.34 12.22 -33.01
CA LEU A 50 11.68 11.90 -31.76
C LEU A 50 12.09 10.51 -31.27
N HIS A 51 12.46 10.40 -29.99
CA HIS A 51 12.89 9.14 -29.40
C HIS A 51 11.85 8.03 -29.60
N GLY A 52 12.24 6.95 -30.26
CA GLY A 52 11.41 5.76 -30.47
C GLY A 52 10.45 5.84 -31.66
N SER A 53 10.55 6.89 -32.49
CA SER A 53 9.82 6.96 -33.76
C SER A 53 10.32 5.89 -34.75
N SER A 54 9.53 5.61 -35.79
CA SER A 54 9.95 4.74 -36.90
C SER A 54 11.22 5.24 -37.58
N GLU A 55 11.37 6.56 -37.74
CA GLU A 55 12.58 7.21 -38.27
C GLU A 55 13.79 7.00 -37.35
N HIS A 56 13.63 7.15 -36.03
CA HIS A 56 14.70 6.90 -35.07
C HIS A 56 15.19 5.45 -35.15
N CYS A 57 14.26 4.50 -35.21
CA CYS A 57 14.59 3.08 -35.36
C CYS A 57 15.29 2.77 -36.69
N ASN A 58 14.87 3.42 -37.78
CA ASN A 58 15.47 3.23 -39.10
C ASN A 58 16.89 3.80 -39.15
N TYR A 59 17.12 5.00 -38.62
CA TYR A 59 18.46 5.58 -38.54
C TYR A 59 19.41 4.77 -37.66
N LEU A 60 18.92 4.23 -36.53
CA LEU A 60 19.73 3.33 -35.71
C LEU A 60 20.09 2.03 -36.44
N ARG A 61 19.16 1.46 -37.22
CA ARG A 61 19.45 0.28 -38.06
C ARG A 61 20.47 0.61 -39.13
N GLU A 62 20.32 1.71 -39.85
CA GLU A 62 21.27 2.15 -40.87
C GLU A 62 22.67 2.38 -40.30
N THR A 63 22.78 3.09 -39.18
CA THR A 63 24.06 3.32 -38.49
C THR A 63 24.67 2.00 -38.01
N ARG A 64 23.86 1.10 -37.44
CA ARG A 64 24.32 -0.24 -37.02
C ARG A 64 24.86 -1.04 -38.21
N ASP A 65 24.09 -1.15 -39.28
CA ASP A 65 24.46 -1.94 -40.47
C ASP A 65 25.72 -1.35 -41.14
N HIS A 66 25.90 -0.03 -41.12
CA HIS A 66 27.15 0.61 -41.54
C HIS A 66 28.35 0.23 -40.66
N HIS A 67 28.19 0.28 -39.34
CA HIS A 67 29.26 -0.11 -38.41
C HIS A 67 29.56 -1.61 -38.49
N GLU A 68 28.56 -2.47 -38.66
CA GLU A 68 28.75 -3.91 -38.93
C GLU A 68 29.53 -4.13 -40.23
N GLY A 69 29.18 -3.42 -41.31
CA GLY A 69 29.92 -3.49 -42.57
C GLY A 69 31.37 -2.98 -42.44
N ARG A 70 31.59 -1.94 -41.62
CA ARG A 70 32.94 -1.39 -41.35
C ARG A 70 33.77 -2.32 -40.47
N ARG A 71 33.13 -2.97 -39.49
CA ARG A 71 33.69 -4.03 -38.66
C ARG A 71 34.11 -5.24 -39.51
N ALA A 72 33.27 -5.68 -40.46
CA ALA A 72 33.61 -6.75 -41.40
C ALA A 72 34.84 -6.40 -42.27
N LYS A 73 34.93 -5.16 -42.78
CA LYS A 73 36.10 -4.70 -43.54
C LYS A 73 37.39 -4.61 -42.69
N LEU A 74 37.27 -4.24 -41.42
CA LEU A 74 38.41 -4.23 -40.49
C LEU A 74 38.87 -5.66 -40.18
N ARG A 75 37.93 -6.59 -40.04
CA ARG A 75 38.20 -8.01 -39.90
C ARG A 75 38.94 -8.58 -41.12
N GLU A 76 38.51 -8.24 -42.33
CA GLU A 76 39.22 -8.64 -43.56
C GLU A 76 40.64 -8.04 -43.65
N ARG A 77 40.84 -6.80 -43.18
CA ARG A 77 42.13 -6.10 -43.26
C ARG A 77 43.16 -6.59 -42.24
N HIS A 78 42.71 -6.92 -41.02
CA HIS A 78 43.59 -7.19 -39.89
C HIS A 78 43.55 -8.66 -39.41
N GLY A 79 42.63 -9.46 -39.93
CA GLY A 79 42.55 -10.91 -39.72
C GLY A 79 42.59 -11.32 -38.24
N PRO A 80 43.53 -12.18 -37.82
CA PRO A 80 43.54 -12.77 -36.48
C PRO A 80 43.73 -11.76 -35.34
N ALA A 81 44.44 -10.64 -35.59
CA ALA A 81 44.61 -9.59 -34.57
C ALA A 81 43.31 -8.84 -34.26
N PHE A 82 42.38 -8.77 -35.22
CA PHE A 82 41.07 -8.17 -35.01
C PHE A 82 40.15 -9.09 -34.19
N ASP A 83 40.22 -10.40 -34.44
CA ASP A 83 39.44 -11.40 -33.69
C ASP A 83 39.85 -11.42 -32.21
N GLU A 84 41.14 -11.29 -31.89
CA GLU A 84 41.63 -11.20 -30.50
C GLU A 84 41.18 -9.90 -29.81
N TRP A 85 41.30 -8.76 -30.49
CA TRP A 85 40.83 -7.46 -29.96
C TRP A 85 39.32 -7.48 -29.68
N GLU A 86 38.55 -8.09 -30.56
CA GLU A 86 37.10 -8.21 -30.41
C GLU A 86 36.69 -9.14 -29.26
N ASP A 87 37.39 -10.25 -29.06
CA ASP A 87 37.18 -11.14 -27.91
C ASP A 87 37.43 -10.40 -26.59
N VAL A 88 38.56 -9.68 -26.49
CA VAL A 88 38.90 -8.87 -25.32
C VAL A 88 37.85 -7.77 -25.06
N GLN A 89 37.38 -7.10 -26.11
CA GLN A 89 36.35 -6.07 -25.99
C GLN A 89 35.00 -6.66 -25.55
N ASN A 90 34.61 -7.82 -26.07
CA ASN A 90 33.39 -8.52 -25.68
C ASN A 90 33.44 -8.99 -24.21
N GLN A 91 34.60 -9.46 -23.74
CA GLN A 91 34.82 -9.80 -22.34
C GLN A 91 34.68 -8.56 -21.45
N LEU A 92 35.33 -7.45 -21.83
CA LEU A 92 35.21 -6.16 -21.14
C LEU A 92 33.76 -5.66 -21.07
N ASP A 93 33.03 -5.71 -22.18
CA ASP A 93 31.63 -5.31 -22.23
C ASP A 93 30.75 -6.23 -21.36
N THR A 94 31.04 -7.53 -21.32
CA THR A 94 30.36 -8.49 -20.44
C THR A 94 30.57 -8.14 -18.97
N PHE A 95 31.81 -7.89 -18.56
CA PHE A 95 32.14 -7.48 -17.20
C PHE A 95 31.53 -6.13 -16.82
N ASN A 96 31.57 -5.14 -17.71
CA ASN A 96 30.92 -3.84 -17.49
C ASN A 96 29.40 -4.01 -17.32
N THR A 97 28.78 -4.88 -18.12
CA THR A 97 27.35 -5.18 -18.01
C THR A 97 27.03 -5.88 -16.69
N GLU A 98 27.89 -6.77 -16.20
CA GLU A 98 27.75 -7.38 -14.88
C GLU A 98 27.90 -6.36 -13.75
N ILE A 99 28.89 -5.46 -13.83
CA ILE A 99 29.07 -4.37 -12.87
C ILE A 99 27.83 -3.49 -12.81
N ASP A 100 27.27 -3.11 -13.97
CA ASP A 100 26.03 -2.34 -14.05
C ASP A 100 24.82 -3.12 -13.48
N ARG A 101 24.73 -4.42 -13.72
CA ARG A 101 23.69 -5.29 -13.12
C ARG A 101 23.83 -5.39 -11.60
N LEU A 102 25.06 -5.53 -11.09
CA LEU A 102 25.34 -5.55 -9.67
C LEU A 102 25.00 -4.20 -9.02
N SER A 103 25.32 -3.08 -9.68
CA SER A 103 24.98 -1.74 -9.21
C SER A 103 23.47 -1.50 -9.08
N THR A 104 22.70 -2.04 -10.03
CA THR A 104 21.25 -1.84 -10.07
C THR A 104 20.51 -2.80 -9.12
N ASN A 105 21.01 -4.03 -8.96
CA ASN A 105 20.43 -5.03 -8.06
C ASN A 105 20.78 -4.81 -6.57
N THR A 106 21.95 -4.25 -6.26
CA THR A 106 22.34 -3.99 -4.86
C THR A 106 21.54 -2.87 -4.22
N ASN A 107 21.08 -1.86 -4.98
CA ASN A 107 20.38 -0.70 -4.42
C ASN A 107 19.08 -1.01 -3.66
N GLY A 108 18.41 -2.13 -3.93
CA GLY A 108 17.18 -2.51 -3.23
C GLY A 108 17.42 -3.29 -1.94
N LEU A 109 18.36 -4.24 -1.96
CA LEU A 109 18.59 -5.16 -0.84
C LEU A 109 19.63 -4.60 0.15
N SER A 110 20.74 -4.04 -0.33
CA SER A 110 21.83 -3.54 0.52
C SER A 110 21.44 -2.27 1.29
N ALA A 111 20.55 -1.45 0.74
CA ALA A 111 20.04 -0.25 1.40
C ALA A 111 19.33 -0.56 2.73
N ASN A 112 18.54 -1.64 2.78
CA ASN A 112 17.83 -2.06 3.99
C ASN A 112 18.78 -2.61 5.07
N PHE A 113 19.85 -3.31 4.68
CA PHE A 113 20.84 -3.87 5.62
C PHE A 113 21.80 -2.80 6.15
N ASN A 114 22.24 -1.89 5.29
CA ASN A 114 23.13 -0.77 5.66
C ASN A 114 22.52 0.12 6.75
N LYS A 115 21.18 0.27 6.76
CA LYS A 115 20.46 1.01 7.81
C LYS A 115 20.75 0.49 9.23
N PHE A 116 20.80 -0.83 9.39
CA PHE A 116 21.08 -1.46 10.67
C PHE A 116 22.58 -1.68 10.92
N GLY A 117 23.44 -1.10 10.05
CA GLY A 117 24.89 -1.26 10.12
C GLY A 117 25.41 -2.58 9.52
N TYR A 118 24.55 -3.36 8.84
CA TYR A 118 24.97 -4.58 8.16
C TYR A 118 25.45 -4.25 6.74
N GLY A 119 26.74 -4.50 6.46
CA GLY A 119 27.32 -4.27 5.14
C GLY A 119 26.86 -5.28 4.09
N ALA A 120 27.17 -4.99 2.82
CA ALA A 120 26.87 -5.83 1.66
C ALA A 120 27.54 -7.24 1.66
N GLU A 121 28.31 -7.58 2.70
CA GLU A 121 29.00 -8.86 2.88
C GLU A 121 28.12 -9.96 3.49
N LEU A 122 26.84 -9.70 3.75
CA LEU A 122 25.94 -10.68 4.36
C LEU A 122 25.60 -11.80 3.36
N ARG A 123 26.33 -12.92 3.46
CA ARG A 123 26.08 -14.14 2.67
C ARG A 123 24.87 -14.88 3.24
N THR A 124 23.77 -14.89 2.50
CA THR A 124 22.65 -15.81 2.78
C THR A 124 23.02 -17.19 2.23
N TYR A 125 23.04 -18.20 3.11
CA TYR A 125 23.16 -19.59 2.67
C TYR A 125 21.95 -19.93 1.81
N LYS A 126 22.18 -20.49 0.62
CA LYS A 126 21.16 -21.30 -0.06
C LYS A 126 21.36 -22.72 0.44
N ASP A 127 20.33 -23.28 1.05
CA ASP A 127 20.25 -24.73 1.26
C ASP A 127 19.99 -25.36 -0.11
N ASP A 128 21.06 -25.63 -0.86
CA ASP A 128 21.16 -26.77 -1.77
C ASP A 128 22.62 -26.92 -2.20
N GLU A 129 23.16 -28.10 -1.86
CA GLU A 129 24.38 -28.73 -2.35
C GLU A 129 25.74 -28.32 -1.74
N THR A 130 26.56 -29.36 -1.61
CA THR A 130 27.80 -29.54 -0.86
C THR A 130 28.92 -28.55 -1.23
N PRO A 131 29.86 -28.28 -0.30
CA PRO A 131 30.98 -27.39 -0.58
C PRO A 131 32.02 -28.14 -1.43
N ASP A 132 31.98 -27.93 -2.75
CA ASP A 132 33.12 -28.28 -3.60
C ASP A 132 34.16 -27.15 -3.61
N VAL A 133 35.39 -27.60 -3.47
CA VAL A 133 36.62 -26.88 -3.20
C VAL A 133 37.23 -26.32 -4.50
N ASP A 134 37.96 -25.22 -4.35
CA ASP A 134 38.90 -24.60 -5.28
C ASP A 134 38.36 -23.78 -6.47
N THR A 135 38.52 -22.46 -6.37
CA THR A 135 39.30 -21.74 -7.39
C THR A 135 40.00 -20.52 -6.79
N SER A 136 41.30 -20.47 -6.99
CA SER A 136 42.21 -19.36 -6.69
C SER A 136 41.70 -18.03 -7.27
N MET A 137 41.65 -16.98 -6.44
CA MET A 137 41.54 -15.60 -6.91
C MET A 137 42.81 -14.86 -6.51
N SER A 138 43.55 -14.51 -7.55
CA SER A 138 44.70 -13.61 -7.54
C SER A 138 44.34 -12.25 -6.96
N ASP A 139 45.30 -11.66 -6.25
CA ASP A 139 45.39 -10.23 -5.97
C ASP A 139 45.13 -9.39 -7.23
N SER A 140 43.97 -8.74 -7.32
CA SER A 140 43.78 -7.56 -8.15
C SER A 140 43.32 -6.41 -7.25
N VAL A 141 44.33 -5.73 -6.71
CA VAL A 141 44.23 -4.43 -6.07
C VAL A 141 43.58 -3.43 -7.03
N SER A 142 42.75 -2.56 -6.46
CA SER A 142 42.17 -1.31 -7.00
C SER A 142 40.87 -1.43 -7.83
N ILE A 143 39.81 -0.87 -7.25
CA ILE A 143 38.55 -0.29 -7.80
C ILE A 143 37.32 -0.64 -6.92
N ALA A 144 37.49 -1.28 -5.76
CA ALA A 144 36.38 -1.48 -4.80
C ALA A 144 36.13 -0.31 -3.82
N SER A 145 36.97 0.72 -3.78
CA SER A 145 36.85 1.81 -2.78
C SER A 145 35.74 2.84 -3.06
N SER A 146 34.89 2.61 -4.07
CA SER A 146 33.80 3.53 -4.44
C SER A 146 32.39 2.99 -4.11
N TRP A 147 32.25 1.78 -3.57
CA TRP A 147 30.96 1.09 -3.47
C TRP A 147 30.40 0.91 -2.06
N SER A 148 30.94 1.67 -1.10
CA SER A 148 30.27 1.92 0.17
C SER A 148 30.59 3.35 0.60
N GLN A 149 29.88 4.34 0.05
CA GLN A 149 29.71 5.56 0.84
C GLN A 149 28.90 5.15 2.07
N ALA A 150 29.62 4.82 3.15
CA ALA A 150 29.05 4.83 4.48
C ALA A 150 28.28 6.13 4.59
N ARG A 151 26.94 6.05 4.76
CA ARG A 151 26.13 7.25 4.97
C ARG A 151 26.81 8.03 6.09
N LEU A 152 27.34 9.21 5.77
CA LEU A 152 27.89 10.11 6.78
C LEU A 152 26.77 10.34 7.79
N GLY A 153 27.05 10.18 9.08
CA GLY A 153 26.04 10.30 10.14
C GLY A 153 25.27 11.61 9.98
N GLU A 154 23.95 11.50 9.77
CA GLU A 154 23.09 12.66 9.60
C GLU A 154 22.68 13.21 10.97
N THR A 155 22.71 14.54 11.13
CA THR A 155 22.23 15.21 12.34
C THR A 155 20.78 15.65 12.17
N THR A 156 19.96 15.44 13.19
CA THR A 156 18.58 15.92 13.22
C THR A 156 18.56 17.44 13.30
N LYS A 157 17.94 18.10 12.32
CA LYS A 157 17.81 19.56 12.29
C LYS A 157 16.64 20.02 13.16
N LEU A 158 16.74 21.20 13.76
CA LEU A 158 15.61 21.79 14.51
C LEU A 158 14.42 22.11 13.59
N PHE A 159 14.72 22.69 12.42
CA PHE A 159 13.76 22.97 11.38
C PHE A 159 14.39 22.66 10.02
N LYS A 160 13.69 21.89 9.19
CA LYS A 160 14.04 21.63 7.81
C LYS A 160 12.91 22.18 6.95
N LYS A 161 13.26 22.88 5.87
CA LYS A 161 12.23 23.30 4.89
C LYS A 161 11.51 22.04 4.38
N PRO A 162 10.16 22.01 4.35
CA PRO A 162 9.44 20.83 3.90
C PRO A 162 9.90 20.39 2.50
N VAL A 163 10.21 19.10 2.35
CA VAL A 163 10.64 18.50 1.08
C VAL A 163 9.58 17.48 0.67
N ILE A 164 9.12 17.57 -0.58
CA ILE A 164 8.11 16.67 -1.12
C ILE A 164 8.80 15.38 -1.57
N LYS A 165 8.34 14.22 -1.06
CA LYS A 165 8.88 12.89 -1.39
C LYS A 165 8.69 12.52 -2.86
N GLN A 166 7.52 12.85 -3.40
CA GLN A 166 7.15 12.57 -4.78
C GLN A 166 6.00 13.47 -5.26
N TRP A 167 5.96 13.76 -6.56
CA TRP A 167 4.93 14.60 -7.16
C TRP A 167 4.65 14.22 -8.61
N PHE A 168 3.44 14.55 -9.07
CA PHE A 168 3.05 14.48 -10.46
C PHE A 168 3.35 15.80 -11.16
N HIS A 169 3.98 15.72 -12.33
CA HIS A 169 4.16 16.84 -13.23
C HIS A 169 4.03 16.36 -14.68
N LYS A 170 3.15 17.01 -15.46
CA LYS A 170 2.87 16.67 -16.87
C LYS A 170 2.60 15.19 -17.16
N GLY A 171 2.02 14.47 -16.20
CA GLY A 171 1.70 13.06 -16.34
C GLY A 171 2.83 12.09 -16.00
N LEU A 172 4.00 12.59 -15.61
CA LEU A 172 5.10 11.79 -15.06
C LEU A 172 5.07 11.86 -13.54
N LEU A 173 5.39 10.74 -12.89
CA LEU A 173 5.61 10.65 -11.44
C LEU A 173 7.10 10.84 -11.18
N TRP A 174 7.44 11.89 -10.43
CA TRP A 174 8.79 12.13 -9.94
C TRP A 174 8.90 11.62 -8.52
N ARG A 175 9.90 10.77 -8.23
CA ARG A 175 10.10 10.13 -6.94
C ARG A 175 11.54 10.32 -6.47
N ALA A 176 11.73 10.56 -5.18
CA ALA A 176 13.04 10.50 -4.56
C ALA A 176 13.66 9.10 -4.73
N SER A 177 14.98 9.04 -4.85
CA SER A 177 15.72 7.77 -5.01
C SER A 177 15.77 6.93 -3.73
N GLU A 178 15.48 7.54 -2.59
CA GLU A 178 15.53 6.86 -1.29
C GLU A 178 14.22 6.15 -0.96
N ASN A 179 14.35 4.96 -0.36
CA ASN A 179 13.19 4.26 0.20
C ASN A 179 12.65 5.06 1.38
N THR A 180 11.37 5.42 1.30
CA THR A 180 10.66 6.01 2.43
C THR A 180 10.24 4.90 3.36
N GLU A 181 10.81 4.87 4.57
CA GLU A 181 10.45 3.92 5.60
C GLU A 181 9.50 4.55 6.62
N ILE A 182 8.73 3.70 7.31
CA ILE A 182 7.88 4.15 8.42
C ILE A 182 8.77 4.49 9.61
N MET A 183 8.64 5.71 10.12
CA MET A 183 9.36 6.13 11.32
C MET A 183 8.68 5.59 12.60
N ALA A 184 9.48 5.27 13.63
CA ALA A 184 8.97 4.80 14.92
C ALA A 184 7.95 5.75 15.57
N ILE A 185 8.07 7.06 15.34
CA ILE A 185 7.12 8.06 15.84
C ILE A 185 5.73 7.92 15.20
N GLU A 186 5.64 7.45 13.96
CA GLU A 186 4.36 7.21 13.28
C GLU A 186 3.65 6.00 13.88
N LEU A 187 4.40 4.92 14.14
CA LEU A 187 3.89 3.75 14.86
C LEU A 187 3.47 4.11 16.30
N PHE A 188 4.23 4.98 16.97
CA PHE A 188 3.88 5.46 18.31
C PHE A 188 2.59 6.30 18.30
N PHE A 189 2.39 7.14 17.28
CA PHE A 189 1.12 7.86 17.09
C PHE A 189 -0.05 6.89 16.90
N ASP A 190 0.14 5.82 16.11
CA ASP A 190 -0.89 4.81 15.88
C ASP A 190 -1.26 4.05 17.19
N LEU A 191 -0.33 3.89 18.15
CA LEU A 191 -0.62 3.26 19.45
C LEU A 191 -1.70 3.99 20.27
N LEU A 192 -1.86 5.31 20.11
CA LEU A 192 -2.94 6.04 20.80
C LEU A 192 -4.33 5.60 20.35
N TYR A 193 -4.43 5.10 19.12
CA TYR A 193 -5.70 4.59 18.61
C TYR A 193 -6.13 3.31 19.33
N VAL A 194 -5.21 2.54 19.92
CA VAL A 194 -5.59 1.43 20.82
C VAL A 194 -6.46 1.96 21.96
N GLY A 195 -6.07 3.07 22.58
CA GLY A 195 -6.83 3.71 23.67
C GLY A 195 -8.17 4.28 23.20
N ILE A 196 -8.20 4.92 22.03
CA ILE A 196 -9.44 5.44 21.42
C ILE A 196 -10.42 4.29 21.16
N ILE A 197 -9.93 3.20 20.56
CA ILE A 197 -10.71 2.00 20.25
C ILE A 197 -11.28 1.40 21.54
N HIS A 198 -10.46 1.32 22.59
CA HIS A 198 -10.86 0.80 23.89
C HIS A 198 -12.00 1.60 24.50
N ILE A 199 -11.80 2.92 24.66
CA ILE A 199 -12.78 3.81 25.29
C ILE A 199 -14.07 3.89 24.46
N ASN A 200 -13.97 3.97 23.13
CA ASN A 200 -15.17 4.03 22.29
C ASN A 200 -15.92 2.71 22.29
N GLY A 201 -15.20 1.60 22.22
CA GLY A 201 -15.76 0.26 22.23
C GLY A 201 -16.51 0.02 23.54
N GLU A 202 -15.83 0.09 24.69
CA GLU A 202 -16.41 -0.29 25.98
C GLU A 202 -17.70 0.45 26.33
N HIS A 203 -17.79 1.74 26.04
CA HIS A 203 -19.01 2.52 26.36
C HIS A 203 -20.23 2.12 25.51
N VAL A 204 -20.05 1.77 24.24
CA VAL A 204 -21.15 1.30 23.38
C VAL A 204 -21.77 0.01 23.92
N TRP A 205 -20.97 -0.80 24.62
CA TRP A 205 -21.43 -2.07 25.19
C TRP A 205 -22.00 -1.95 26.58
N ALA A 206 -21.73 -0.86 27.29
CA ALA A 206 -22.45 -0.55 28.52
C ALA A 206 -23.94 -0.27 28.23
N GLU A 207 -24.23 0.43 27.13
CA GLU A 207 -25.60 0.75 26.70
C GLU A 207 -25.79 0.48 25.20
N PRO A 208 -26.16 -0.75 24.78
CA PRO A 208 -26.23 -1.13 23.37
C PRO A 208 -27.47 -0.55 22.68
N THR A 209 -27.50 0.77 22.52
CA THR A 209 -28.59 1.58 21.98
C THR A 209 -28.19 2.26 20.67
N GLY A 210 -29.19 2.69 19.89
CA GLY A 210 -28.94 3.47 18.67
C GLY A 210 -28.28 4.82 18.93
N LYS A 211 -28.52 5.44 20.10
CA LYS A 211 -27.89 6.70 20.52
C LYS A 211 -26.39 6.52 20.70
N GLU A 212 -26.00 5.44 21.38
CA GLU A 212 -24.58 5.10 21.58
C GLU A 212 -23.89 4.70 20.28
N LEU A 213 -24.56 3.96 19.40
CA LEU A 213 -24.03 3.65 18.07
C LEU A 213 -23.78 4.94 17.26
N LEU A 214 -24.66 5.93 17.36
CA LEU A 214 -24.49 7.23 16.72
C LEU A 214 -23.29 7.99 17.29
N ARG A 215 -23.14 8.05 18.62
CA ARG A 215 -21.98 8.66 19.29
C ARG A 215 -20.69 7.99 18.84
N PHE A 216 -20.65 6.66 18.86
CA PHE A 216 -19.52 5.86 18.38
C PHE A 216 -19.16 6.18 16.93
N ALA A 217 -20.16 6.21 16.04
CA ALA A 217 -19.92 6.48 14.63
C ALA A 217 -19.33 7.88 14.42
N ILE A 218 -19.93 8.92 15.01
CA ILE A 218 -19.44 10.30 14.86
C ILE A 218 -18.00 10.42 15.39
N THR A 219 -17.77 9.97 16.61
CA THR A 219 -16.48 10.15 17.29
C THR A 219 -15.37 9.32 16.65
N PHE A 220 -15.67 8.12 16.14
CA PHE A 220 -14.70 7.32 15.41
C PHE A 220 -14.38 7.91 14.03
N ILE A 221 -15.37 8.45 13.30
CA ILE A 221 -15.09 9.11 12.00
C ILE A 221 -14.23 10.36 12.22
N MET A 222 -14.47 11.12 13.30
CA MET A 222 -13.62 12.27 13.66
C MET A 222 -12.18 11.84 13.95
N SER A 223 -11.96 10.82 14.78
CA SER A 223 -10.61 10.34 15.08
C SER A 223 -9.92 9.74 13.85
N TRP A 224 -10.67 9.03 12.99
CA TRP A 224 -10.19 8.53 11.70
C TRP A 224 -9.75 9.65 10.77
N LYS A 225 -10.49 10.78 10.74
CA LYS A 225 -10.10 11.94 9.91
C LYS A 225 -8.74 12.50 10.32
N ILE A 226 -8.48 12.63 11.62
CA ILE A 226 -7.18 13.06 12.14
C ILE A 226 -6.08 12.08 11.69
N TRP A 227 -6.30 10.78 11.88
CA TRP A 227 -5.36 9.74 11.46
C TRP A 227 -5.03 9.82 9.96
N ALA A 228 -6.08 9.96 9.14
CA ALA A 228 -5.96 10.00 7.69
C ALA A 228 -5.14 11.21 7.21
N ASP A 229 -5.28 12.36 7.88
CA ASP A 229 -4.57 13.59 7.56
C ASP A 229 -3.10 13.53 7.96
N VAL A 230 -2.81 13.07 9.17
CA VAL A 230 -1.43 12.83 9.61
C VAL A 230 -0.73 11.88 8.64
N THR A 231 -1.39 10.79 8.29
CA THR A 231 -0.85 9.83 7.31
C THR A 231 -0.62 10.47 5.95
N LEU A 232 -1.53 11.34 5.49
CA LEU A 232 -1.40 12.00 4.19
C LEU A 232 -0.22 12.97 4.17
N VAL A 233 -0.09 13.84 5.19
CA VAL A 233 1.01 14.79 5.34
C VAL A 233 2.35 14.06 5.37
N LEU A 234 2.47 13.01 6.18
CA LEU A 234 3.68 12.19 6.28
C LEU A 234 3.98 11.40 5.01
N SER A 235 2.97 11.11 4.19
CA SER A 235 3.17 10.49 2.88
C SER A 235 3.63 11.48 1.81
N TRP A 236 3.36 12.77 1.97
CA TRP A 236 3.79 13.82 1.04
C TRP A 236 5.17 14.39 1.37
N PHE A 237 5.46 14.61 2.65
CA PHE A 237 6.64 15.33 3.09
C PHE A 237 7.63 14.46 3.87
N GLU A 238 8.92 14.77 3.73
CA GLU A 238 9.98 14.27 4.60
C GLU A 238 9.90 14.89 6.00
N THR A 239 10.25 14.12 7.03
CA THR A 239 10.00 14.43 8.44
C THR A 239 11.22 14.21 9.32
N ASP A 240 12.33 14.83 8.94
CA ASP A 240 13.64 14.60 9.56
C ASP A 240 14.01 15.67 10.61
N ASP A 241 13.06 16.53 10.98
CA ASP A 241 13.28 17.67 11.86
C ASP A 241 12.44 17.64 13.14
N VAL A 242 12.91 18.38 14.14
CA VAL A 242 12.27 18.47 15.46
C VAL A 242 10.91 19.15 15.38
N PHE A 243 10.74 20.15 14.51
CA PHE A 243 9.48 20.87 14.38
C PHE A 243 8.34 19.95 13.94
N THR A 244 8.53 19.08 12.94
CA THR A 244 7.49 18.10 12.57
C THR A 244 7.19 17.12 13.71
N ARG A 245 8.18 16.73 14.51
CA ARG A 245 7.94 15.89 15.71
C ARG A 245 7.08 16.63 16.74
N LEU A 246 7.29 17.93 16.94
CA LEU A 246 6.45 18.76 17.81
C LEU A 246 5.03 18.93 17.25
N GLU A 247 4.87 19.04 15.92
CA GLU A 247 3.55 19.05 15.29
C GLU A 247 2.79 17.74 15.53
N ILE A 248 3.46 16.59 15.45
CA ILE A 248 2.87 15.28 15.78
C ILE A 248 2.53 15.22 17.27
N LEU A 249 3.43 15.67 18.15
CA LEU A 249 3.17 15.71 19.60
C LEU A 249 1.95 16.58 19.96
N PHE A 250 1.77 17.71 19.27
CA PHE A 250 0.57 18.54 19.45
C PHE A 250 -0.70 17.79 19.03
N GLU A 251 -0.66 17.02 17.93
CA GLU A 251 -1.80 16.18 17.54
C GLU A 251 -2.09 15.07 18.55
N ILE A 252 -1.04 14.45 19.10
CA ILE A 252 -1.17 13.47 20.18
C ILE A 252 -1.89 14.08 21.38
N ALA A 253 -1.50 15.29 21.80
CA ALA A 253 -2.15 15.99 22.90
C ALA A 253 -3.63 16.33 22.59
N CYS A 254 -3.92 16.75 21.36
CA CYS A 254 -5.30 17.00 20.93
C CYS A 254 -6.14 15.72 20.89
N LEU A 255 -5.59 14.61 20.40
CA LEU A 255 -6.25 13.31 20.40
C LEU A 255 -6.51 12.80 21.81
N LEU A 256 -5.57 12.99 22.74
CA LEU A 256 -5.77 12.64 24.14
C LEU A 256 -6.95 13.43 24.73
N GLY A 257 -6.95 14.77 24.57
CA GLY A 257 -8.05 15.62 25.03
C GLY A 257 -9.39 15.32 24.33
N PHE A 258 -9.37 14.95 23.06
CA PHE A 258 -10.55 14.47 22.34
C PHE A 258 -11.10 13.18 22.96
N THR A 259 -10.22 12.21 23.23
CA THR A 259 -10.60 10.88 23.71
C THR A 259 -11.19 10.92 25.11
N THR A 260 -10.63 11.73 26.01
CA THR A 260 -11.15 11.88 27.38
C THR A 260 -12.55 12.48 27.44
N ASN A 261 -12.93 13.26 26.42
CA ASN A 261 -14.23 13.93 26.33
C ASN A 261 -15.25 13.17 25.46
N MET A 262 -14.93 11.96 25.01
CA MET A 262 -15.71 11.23 24.00
C MET A 262 -16.92 10.47 24.56
N THR A 263 -16.85 10.06 25.83
CA THR A 263 -17.84 9.21 26.50
C THR A 263 -19.15 9.95 26.75
N TYR A 264 -19.07 11.13 27.35
CA TYR A 264 -20.23 11.97 27.68
C TYR A 264 -20.59 12.97 26.56
N ALA A 265 -20.12 12.70 25.33
CA ALA A 265 -20.52 13.47 24.16
C ALA A 265 -22.01 13.22 23.88
N PHE A 266 -22.79 14.29 23.76
CA PHE A 266 -24.27 14.24 23.60
C PHE A 266 -25.03 13.74 24.84
N TYR A 267 -24.44 13.87 26.03
CA TYR A 267 -25.15 13.63 27.28
C TYR A 267 -26.24 14.69 27.49
N ASP A 268 -27.38 14.29 28.04
CA ASP A 268 -28.58 15.14 28.10
C ASP A 268 -28.45 16.28 29.13
N ASN A 269 -27.66 16.05 30.20
CA ASN A 269 -27.36 17.08 31.19
C ASN A 269 -26.26 18.02 30.69
N GLU A 270 -26.57 19.30 30.51
CA GLU A 270 -25.64 20.31 29.97
C GLU A 270 -24.34 20.42 30.77
N GLU A 271 -24.41 20.37 32.10
CA GLU A 271 -23.22 20.47 32.97
C GLU A 271 -22.20 19.34 32.75
N HIS A 272 -22.67 18.17 32.32
CA HIS A 272 -21.85 16.98 32.09
C HIS A 272 -21.64 16.70 30.59
N ASN A 273 -22.17 17.55 29.71
CA ASN A 273 -22.06 17.36 28.27
C ASN A 273 -20.69 17.83 27.77
N THR A 274 -19.83 16.87 27.45
CA THR A 274 -18.45 17.13 27.01
C THR A 274 -18.33 17.42 25.52
N TYR A 275 -19.46 17.55 24.78
CA TYR A 275 -19.45 17.76 23.32
C TYR A 275 -18.63 18.98 22.89
N THR A 276 -18.79 20.12 23.57
CA THR A 276 -18.04 21.35 23.25
C THR A 276 -16.54 21.15 23.43
N MET A 277 -16.12 20.45 24.49
CA MET A 277 -14.70 20.15 24.74
C MET A 277 -14.15 19.20 23.68
N LEU A 278 -14.90 18.14 23.35
CA LEU A 278 -14.56 17.19 22.29
C LEU A 278 -14.34 17.89 20.94
N VAL A 279 -15.30 18.72 20.51
CA VAL A 279 -15.20 19.47 19.25
C VAL A 279 -14.07 20.50 19.30
N SER A 280 -13.79 21.11 20.44
CA SER A 280 -12.70 22.07 20.59
C SER A 280 -11.33 21.43 20.37
N PHE A 281 -11.08 20.25 20.94
CA PHE A 281 -9.83 19.51 20.71
C PHE A 281 -9.72 19.00 19.26
N TYR A 282 -10.83 18.53 18.68
CA TYR A 282 -10.87 18.20 17.26
C TYR A 282 -10.50 19.41 16.39
N LEU A 283 -11.17 20.54 16.59
CA LEU A 283 -10.91 21.80 15.89
C LEU A 283 -9.47 22.28 16.07
N ALA A 284 -8.87 22.13 17.26
CA ALA A 284 -7.45 22.46 17.46
C ALA A 284 -6.54 21.65 16.53
N ALA A 285 -6.76 20.34 16.39
CA ALA A 285 -6.03 19.50 15.44
C ALA A 285 -6.29 19.92 13.98
N ARG A 286 -7.53 20.28 13.63
CA ARG A 286 -7.88 20.81 12.29
C ARG A 286 -7.17 22.12 12.00
N LEU A 287 -7.22 23.08 12.93
CA LEU A 287 -6.58 24.39 12.77
C LEU A 287 -5.06 24.29 12.69
N LYS A 288 -4.45 23.32 13.39
CA LYS A 288 -3.03 23.00 13.20
C LYS A 288 -2.77 22.52 11.78
N SER A 289 -3.57 21.60 11.26
CA SER A 289 -3.45 21.12 9.87
C SER A 289 -3.62 22.26 8.85
N LEU A 290 -4.57 23.18 9.11
CA LEU A 290 -4.76 24.39 8.31
C LEU A 290 -3.50 25.26 8.31
N ALA A 291 -2.92 25.52 9.48
CA ALA A 291 -1.67 26.29 9.61
C ALA A 291 -0.52 25.59 8.86
N HIS A 292 -0.38 24.28 9.00
CA HIS A 292 0.63 23.48 8.30
C HIS A 292 0.51 23.63 6.78
N TYR A 293 -0.70 23.51 6.21
CA TYR A 293 -0.90 23.69 4.77
C TYR A 293 -0.61 25.12 4.31
N LEU A 294 -1.02 26.14 5.07
CA LEU A 294 -0.75 27.54 4.71
C LEU A 294 0.75 27.88 4.77
N ILE A 295 1.45 27.44 5.82
CA ILE A 295 2.90 27.62 5.98
C ILE A 295 3.64 26.89 4.85
N THR A 296 3.27 25.64 4.58
CA THR A 296 3.90 24.85 3.52
C THR A 296 3.63 25.44 2.13
N GLY A 297 2.41 25.93 1.87
CA GLY A 297 2.06 26.63 0.65
C GLY A 297 2.82 27.96 0.46
N PHE A 298 3.20 28.62 1.55
CA PHE A 298 4.06 29.80 1.53
C PHE A 298 5.53 29.43 1.24
N LEU A 299 6.06 28.40 1.93
CA LEU A 299 7.45 27.95 1.78
C LEU A 299 7.72 27.25 0.44
N LEU A 300 6.72 26.61 -0.15
CA LEU A 300 6.78 25.87 -1.41
C LEU A 300 5.81 26.45 -2.45
N PRO A 301 6.19 27.54 -3.15
CA PRO A 301 5.37 28.17 -4.18
C PRO A 301 4.94 27.21 -5.31
N MET A 302 5.73 26.16 -5.56
CA MET A 302 5.47 25.15 -6.59
C MET A 302 4.15 24.41 -6.40
N ILE A 303 3.76 24.10 -5.16
CA ILE A 303 2.53 23.34 -4.83
C ILE A 303 1.50 24.21 -4.10
N ARG A 304 1.66 25.53 -4.13
CA ARG A 304 0.83 26.48 -3.38
C ARG A 304 -0.66 26.33 -3.70
N GLY A 305 -1.00 26.03 -4.95
CA GLY A 305 -2.37 25.78 -5.37
C GLY A 305 -3.03 24.64 -4.60
N VAL A 306 -2.37 23.49 -4.56
CA VAL A 306 -2.85 22.30 -3.81
C VAL A 306 -2.96 22.59 -2.33
N MET A 307 -1.93 23.23 -1.74
CA MET A 307 -1.94 23.54 -0.30
C MET A 307 -3.08 24.50 0.09
N ILE A 308 -3.41 25.47 -0.76
CA ILE A 308 -4.57 26.36 -0.52
C ILE A 308 -5.89 25.59 -0.67
N CYS A 309 -6.01 24.70 -1.65
CA CYS A 309 -7.19 23.84 -1.76
C CYS A 309 -7.37 22.96 -0.51
N GLU A 310 -6.29 22.39 0.02
CA GLU A 310 -6.33 21.63 1.27
C GLU A 310 -6.69 22.50 2.48
N ALA A 311 -6.13 23.71 2.56
CA ALA A 311 -6.51 24.68 3.59
C ALA A 311 -8.01 25.01 3.56
N ILE A 312 -8.58 25.26 2.37
CA ILE A 312 -10.02 25.50 2.19
C ILE A 312 -10.83 24.26 2.60
N ASN A 313 -10.36 23.08 2.21
CA ASN A 313 -11.00 21.81 2.53
C ASN A 313 -11.03 21.52 4.04
N VAL A 314 -10.08 22.05 4.81
CA VAL A 314 -10.10 22.01 6.29
C VAL A 314 -10.98 23.12 6.87
N LEU A 315 -10.94 24.32 6.29
CA LEU A 315 -11.65 25.49 6.79
C LEU A 315 -13.17 25.33 6.73
N ILE A 316 -13.72 24.84 5.61
CA ILE A 316 -15.17 24.73 5.41
C ILE A 316 -15.83 23.82 6.47
N PRO A 317 -15.38 22.56 6.67
CA PRO A 317 -15.91 21.72 7.75
C PRO A 317 -15.67 22.31 9.13
N SER A 318 -14.53 22.98 9.36
CA SER A 318 -14.23 23.60 10.67
C SER A 318 -15.26 24.66 11.06
N VAL A 319 -15.74 25.46 10.10
CA VAL A 319 -16.82 26.43 10.34
C VAL A 319 -18.13 25.73 10.72
N LEU A 320 -18.46 24.62 10.07
CA LEU A 320 -19.65 23.83 10.40
C LEU A 320 -19.55 23.18 11.79
N TRP A 321 -18.37 22.71 12.17
CA TRP A 321 -18.11 22.21 13.52
C TRP A 321 -18.27 23.30 14.58
N ILE A 322 -17.79 24.52 14.33
CA ILE A 322 -18.03 25.66 15.23
C ILE A 322 -19.52 25.99 15.32
N ALA A 323 -20.23 25.99 14.19
CA ALA A 323 -21.68 26.21 14.17
C ALA A 323 -22.42 25.12 14.97
N SER A 324 -21.97 23.86 14.91
CA SER A 324 -22.58 22.74 15.61
C SER A 324 -22.58 22.87 17.14
N ILE A 325 -21.64 23.64 17.71
CA ILE A 325 -21.57 23.91 19.16
C ILE A 325 -22.75 24.78 19.60
N HIS A 326 -23.22 25.68 18.74
CA HIS A 326 -24.25 26.68 19.05
C HIS A 326 -25.67 26.21 18.71
N VAL A 327 -25.83 24.97 18.27
CA VAL A 327 -27.11 24.40 17.83
C VAL A 327 -27.46 23.23 18.73
N ASP A 328 -28.72 23.13 19.16
CA ASP A 328 -29.19 22.04 20.02
C ASP A 328 -29.51 20.76 19.24
N MET A 329 -29.60 19.64 19.95
CA MET A 329 -30.09 18.39 19.39
C MET A 329 -31.61 18.51 19.13
N PRO A 330 -32.15 17.97 18.01
CA PRO A 330 -31.52 17.09 17.02
C PRO A 330 -30.94 17.81 15.78
N SER A 331 -31.22 19.11 15.59
CA SER A 331 -30.78 19.85 14.39
C SER A 331 -29.26 19.94 14.25
N ARG A 332 -28.53 19.86 15.37
CA ARG A 332 -27.07 19.69 15.42
C ARG A 332 -26.56 18.55 14.54
N LEU A 333 -27.28 17.43 14.46
CA LEU A 333 -26.87 16.27 13.65
C LEU A 333 -26.76 16.60 12.16
N GLY A 334 -27.61 17.51 11.65
CA GLY A 334 -27.52 17.95 10.26
C GLY A 334 -26.18 18.61 9.96
N LEU A 335 -25.71 19.49 10.86
CA LEU A 335 -24.40 20.14 10.71
C LEU A 335 -23.25 19.14 10.85
N ILE A 336 -23.32 18.23 11.82
CA ILE A 336 -22.29 17.20 12.04
C ILE A 336 -22.14 16.32 10.81
N TRP A 337 -23.24 15.78 10.27
CA TRP A 337 -23.16 14.88 9.12
C TRP A 337 -22.68 15.58 7.86
N VAL A 338 -23.07 16.84 7.63
CA VAL A 338 -22.54 17.62 6.51
C VAL A 338 -21.05 17.90 6.70
N ALA A 339 -20.61 18.25 7.92
CA ALA A 339 -19.19 18.47 8.21
C ALA A 339 -18.37 17.20 8.00
N LEU A 340 -18.82 16.06 8.52
CA LEU A 340 -18.19 14.75 8.33
C LEU A 340 -18.15 14.34 6.86
N ALA A 341 -19.22 14.57 6.09
CA ALA A 341 -19.25 14.27 4.67
C ALA A 341 -18.22 15.12 3.90
N LEU A 342 -18.11 16.41 4.20
CA LEU A 342 -17.09 17.27 3.59
C LEU A 342 -15.68 16.85 4.00
N ASP A 343 -15.44 16.57 5.29
CA ASP A 343 -14.15 16.07 5.79
C ASP A 343 -13.76 14.76 5.07
N MET A 344 -14.68 13.81 4.95
CA MET A 344 -14.40 12.53 4.30
C MET A 344 -14.17 12.67 2.80
N TRP A 345 -15.04 13.40 2.09
CA TRP A 345 -15.03 13.44 0.62
C TRP A 345 -14.13 14.53 0.02
N GLY A 346 -13.63 15.46 0.85
CA GLY A 346 -12.78 16.57 0.42
C GLY A 346 -11.59 16.17 -0.46
N GLN A 347 -10.87 15.12 -0.09
CA GLN A 347 -9.75 14.57 -0.87
C GLN A 347 -10.18 14.09 -2.26
N SER A 348 -11.34 13.44 -2.34
CA SER A 348 -11.92 12.96 -3.60
C SER A 348 -12.36 14.13 -4.48
N ILE A 349 -12.88 15.21 -3.90
CA ILE A 349 -13.25 16.44 -4.61
C ILE A 349 -12.00 17.09 -5.23
N ILE A 350 -10.92 17.25 -4.46
CA ILE A 350 -9.66 17.84 -4.96
C ILE A 350 -9.06 16.99 -6.09
N THR A 351 -9.04 15.67 -5.91
CA THR A 351 -8.57 14.74 -6.96
C THR A 351 -9.44 14.83 -8.23
N GLY A 352 -10.76 14.99 -8.06
CA GLY A 352 -11.69 15.23 -9.16
C GLY A 352 -11.42 16.55 -9.90
N LEU A 353 -11.15 17.63 -9.17
CA LEU A 353 -10.78 18.94 -9.73
C LEU A 353 -9.45 18.89 -10.48
N PHE A 354 -8.44 18.22 -9.92
CA PHE A 354 -7.16 17.95 -10.57
C PHE A 354 -7.37 17.26 -11.93
N ARG A 355 -8.20 16.21 -11.97
CA ARG A 355 -8.51 15.47 -13.21
C ARG A 355 -9.28 16.32 -14.20
N TYR A 356 -10.27 17.08 -13.75
CA TYR A 356 -11.04 17.98 -14.61
C TYR A 356 -10.15 19.05 -15.26
N GLY A 357 -9.25 19.66 -14.48
CA GLY A 357 -8.24 20.59 -14.97
C GLY A 357 -7.36 19.99 -16.05
N ARG A 358 -6.95 18.72 -15.90
CA ARG A 358 -6.15 18.01 -16.91
C ARG A 358 -6.93 17.64 -18.17
N MET A 359 -8.19 17.24 -18.05
CA MET A 359 -9.01 16.78 -19.18
C MET A 359 -9.56 17.94 -20.04
N VAL A 360 -9.94 19.05 -19.40
CA VAL A 360 -10.63 20.19 -20.03
C VAL A 360 -9.70 21.41 -20.14
N GLY A 361 -8.44 21.27 -19.70
CA GLY A 361 -7.46 22.33 -19.50
C GLY A 361 -7.28 23.29 -20.67
N GLU A 362 -7.46 22.85 -21.91
CA GLU A 362 -7.34 23.71 -23.10
C GLU A 362 -8.68 24.26 -23.60
N LYS A 363 -9.80 23.62 -23.23
CA LYS A 363 -11.14 23.86 -23.80
C LYS A 363 -11.96 24.93 -23.07
N SER A 364 -11.64 25.23 -21.81
CA SER A 364 -12.37 26.20 -20.97
C SER A 364 -11.43 27.08 -20.16
N GLY A 365 -11.83 28.34 -19.91
CA GLY A 365 -11.08 29.27 -19.06
C GLY A 365 -10.88 28.75 -17.63
N VAL A 366 -11.90 28.08 -17.07
CA VAL A 366 -11.81 27.42 -15.74
C VAL A 366 -10.83 26.25 -15.79
N GLY A 367 -10.82 25.49 -16.89
CA GLY A 367 -9.86 24.40 -17.12
C GLY A 367 -8.42 24.90 -17.10
N LYS A 368 -8.13 26.02 -17.80
CA LYS A 368 -6.79 26.64 -17.84
C LYS A 368 -6.34 27.10 -16.45
N PHE A 369 -7.24 27.71 -15.68
CA PHE A 369 -6.95 28.11 -14.30
C PHE A 369 -6.62 26.90 -13.43
N LEU A 370 -7.46 25.86 -13.43
CA LEU A 370 -7.23 24.65 -12.64
C LEU A 370 -5.95 23.92 -13.06
N ALA A 371 -5.68 23.79 -14.36
CA ALA A 371 -4.45 23.18 -14.86
C ALA A 371 -3.19 23.91 -14.36
N LYS A 372 -3.25 25.24 -14.23
CA LYS A 372 -2.16 26.05 -13.67
C LYS A 372 -2.02 25.87 -12.15
N VAL A 373 -3.13 25.86 -11.42
CA VAL A 373 -3.16 25.64 -9.96
C VAL A 373 -2.61 24.25 -9.61
N PHE A 374 -2.89 23.27 -10.46
CA PHE A 374 -2.57 21.85 -10.27
C PHE A 374 -1.42 21.34 -11.15
N GLU A 375 -0.57 22.24 -11.66
CA GLU A 375 0.57 21.86 -12.51
C GLU A 375 1.55 20.91 -11.80
N PHE A 376 1.71 21.11 -10.49
CA PHE A 376 2.46 20.23 -9.58
C PHE A 376 1.51 19.71 -8.50
N TYR A 377 1.35 18.39 -8.44
CA TYR A 377 0.49 17.74 -7.45
C TYR A 377 1.31 16.76 -6.60
N PRO A 378 1.40 16.94 -5.27
CA PRO A 378 2.07 15.97 -4.39
C PRO A 378 1.48 14.58 -4.55
N ALA A 379 2.33 13.59 -4.83
CA ALA A 379 1.91 12.21 -5.01
C ALA A 379 2.01 11.47 -3.68
N VAL A 380 1.04 10.63 -3.35
CA VAL A 380 1.08 9.78 -2.14
C VAL A 380 2.01 8.61 -2.35
N ASN A 381 3.04 8.45 -1.49
CA ASN A 381 3.91 7.28 -1.55
C ASN A 381 3.06 6.04 -1.24
N ILE A 382 2.88 5.19 -2.26
CA ILE A 382 1.92 4.09 -2.22
C ILE A 382 2.41 3.00 -1.27
N GLU A 383 3.71 2.70 -1.29
CA GLU A 383 4.30 1.69 -0.42
C GLU A 383 4.15 2.12 1.04
N HIS A 384 4.57 3.35 1.37
CA HIS A 384 4.40 3.93 2.71
C HIS A 384 2.93 3.95 3.17
N ARG A 385 2.01 4.39 2.31
CA ARG A 385 0.58 4.47 2.64
C ARG A 385 0.00 3.09 2.93
N VAL A 386 0.34 2.08 2.12
CA VAL A 386 -0.13 0.70 2.30
C VAL A 386 0.46 0.10 3.57
N GLU A 387 1.77 0.24 3.80
CA GLU A 387 2.43 -0.26 5.00
C GLU A 387 1.83 0.34 6.28
N ARG A 388 1.54 1.65 6.29
CA ARG A 388 0.92 2.28 7.46
C ARG A 388 -0.51 1.84 7.69
N THR A 389 -1.32 1.72 6.64
CA THR A 389 -2.68 1.16 6.76
C THR A 389 -2.62 -0.28 7.28
N ASN A 390 -1.68 -1.09 6.79
CA ASN A 390 -1.48 -2.47 7.24
C ASN A 390 -1.03 -2.54 8.71
N ALA A 391 -0.13 -1.67 9.15
CA ALA A 391 0.30 -1.57 10.54
C ALA A 391 -0.88 -1.18 11.46
N PHE A 392 -1.70 -0.22 11.03
CA PHE A 392 -2.90 0.18 11.76
C PHE A 392 -3.93 -0.94 11.87
N VAL A 393 -4.20 -1.67 10.78
CA VAL A 393 -5.11 -2.83 10.79
C VAL A 393 -4.57 -3.95 11.68
N SER A 394 -3.25 -4.20 11.66
CA SER A 394 -2.60 -5.16 12.56
C SER A 394 -2.84 -4.80 14.03
N LEU A 395 -2.73 -3.52 14.36
CA LEU A 395 -2.99 -2.99 15.70
C LEU A 395 -4.45 -3.17 16.11
N VAL A 396 -5.41 -2.91 15.21
CA VAL A 396 -6.84 -3.14 15.45
C VAL A 396 -7.11 -4.62 15.75
N PHE A 397 -6.54 -5.53 14.97
CA PHE A 397 -6.63 -6.97 15.25
C PHE A 397 -5.96 -7.34 16.57
N GLY A 398 -4.78 -6.78 16.87
CA GLY A 398 -4.08 -7.01 18.13
C GLY A 398 -4.90 -6.59 19.36
N TYR A 399 -5.60 -5.45 19.28
CA TYR A 399 -6.46 -4.99 20.37
C TYR A 399 -7.61 -5.97 20.67
N SER A 400 -8.13 -6.69 19.67
CA SER A 400 -9.19 -7.68 19.93
C SER A 400 -8.75 -8.84 20.83
N VAL A 401 -7.46 -9.13 20.89
CA VAL A 401 -6.88 -10.10 21.83
C VAL A 401 -7.01 -9.60 23.27
N VAL A 402 -6.83 -8.30 23.51
CA VAL A 402 -6.98 -7.69 24.85
C VAL A 402 -8.43 -7.83 25.33
N GLY A 403 -9.40 -7.66 24.44
CA GLY A 403 -10.82 -7.75 24.77
C GLY A 403 -11.30 -9.13 25.24
N VAL A 404 -10.60 -10.22 24.89
CA VAL A 404 -10.98 -11.58 25.32
C VAL A 404 -10.26 -12.04 26.59
N MET A 405 -9.33 -11.25 27.12
CA MET A 405 -8.61 -11.57 28.34
C MET A 405 -9.52 -11.39 29.57
N PHE A 406 -9.49 -12.37 30.47
CA PHE A 406 -10.15 -12.31 31.79
C PHE A 406 -9.22 -12.88 32.86
N GLN A 407 -9.50 -12.57 34.13
CA GLN A 407 -8.73 -13.08 35.26
C GLN A 407 -9.55 -14.13 36.02
N SER A 408 -8.98 -15.33 36.19
CA SER A 408 -9.63 -16.44 36.89
C SER A 408 -9.26 -16.44 38.38
N TYR A 409 -10.24 -16.76 39.23
CA TYR A 409 -10.09 -16.88 40.68
C TYR A 409 -10.07 -18.37 41.08
N GLY A 410 -8.91 -19.00 40.99
CA GLY A 410 -8.61 -20.33 41.56
C GLY A 410 -9.24 -21.56 40.87
N GLY A 411 -8.50 -22.68 40.92
CA GLY A 411 -8.92 -24.00 40.39
C GLY A 411 -8.51 -24.24 38.93
N TYR A 412 -7.79 -25.34 38.68
CA TYR A 412 -7.39 -25.77 37.32
C TYR A 412 -8.60 -26.38 36.58
N ASN A 413 -9.61 -25.57 36.29
CA ASN A 413 -10.83 -26.01 35.61
C ASN A 413 -10.92 -25.39 34.22
N ILE A 414 -11.09 -26.22 33.19
CA ILE A 414 -11.45 -25.77 31.85
C ILE A 414 -12.89 -25.25 31.94
N ASN A 415 -13.04 -23.93 32.05
CA ASN A 415 -14.33 -23.28 32.19
C ASN A 415 -14.86 -22.78 30.83
N ALA A 416 -16.16 -22.54 30.77
CA ALA A 416 -16.80 -22.04 29.55
C ALA A 416 -16.26 -20.64 29.15
N PHE A 417 -15.80 -19.84 30.12
CA PHE A 417 -15.14 -18.55 29.87
C PHE A 417 -13.86 -18.71 29.02
N LEU A 418 -12.99 -19.66 29.39
CA LEU A 418 -11.78 -19.97 28.62
C LEU A 418 -12.14 -20.48 27.22
N GLY A 419 -13.16 -21.34 27.10
CA GLY A 419 -13.65 -21.80 25.80
C GLY A 419 -14.08 -20.64 24.89
N LYS A 420 -14.91 -19.71 25.40
CA LYS A 420 -15.35 -18.52 24.66
C LYS A 420 -14.17 -17.62 24.27
N ALA A 421 -13.21 -17.42 25.17
CA ALA A 421 -12.02 -16.60 24.93
C ALA A 421 -11.12 -17.21 23.83
N VAL A 422 -10.89 -18.53 23.86
CA VAL A 422 -10.11 -19.24 22.83
C VAL A 422 -10.81 -19.16 21.47
N LEU A 423 -12.13 -19.38 21.42
CA LEU A 423 -12.88 -19.25 20.17
C LEU A 423 -12.79 -17.81 19.61
N GLY A 424 -12.88 -16.81 20.49
CA GLY A 424 -12.68 -15.41 20.14
C GLY A 424 -11.28 -15.10 19.58
N LEU A 425 -10.24 -15.66 20.20
CA LEU A 425 -8.86 -15.52 19.73
C LEU A 425 -8.64 -16.17 18.36
N VAL A 426 -9.17 -17.38 18.14
CA VAL A 426 -9.11 -18.05 16.83
C VAL A 426 -9.86 -17.23 15.78
N GLN A 427 -10.97 -16.59 16.16
CA GLN A 427 -11.71 -15.71 15.25
C GLN A 427 -10.87 -14.49 14.85
N ALA A 428 -10.23 -13.81 15.80
CA ALA A 428 -9.32 -12.69 15.51
C ALA A 428 -8.15 -13.12 14.61
N PHE A 429 -7.56 -14.29 14.88
CA PHE A 429 -6.51 -14.87 14.06
C PHE A 429 -6.99 -15.17 12.63
N ALA A 430 -8.18 -15.73 12.45
CA ALA A 430 -8.74 -16.00 11.13
C ALA A 430 -8.97 -14.71 10.31
N PHE A 431 -9.45 -13.63 10.94
CA PHE A 431 -9.58 -12.32 10.28
C PHE A 431 -8.22 -11.76 9.86
N ASN A 432 -7.21 -11.84 10.73
CA ASN A 432 -5.85 -11.44 10.43
C ASN A 432 -5.29 -12.21 9.22
N TRP A 433 -5.47 -13.54 9.22
CA TRP A 433 -5.02 -14.43 8.15
C TRP A 433 -5.70 -14.11 6.80
N ILE A 434 -7.02 -13.86 6.82
CA ILE A 434 -7.76 -13.46 5.61
C ILE A 434 -7.22 -12.12 5.07
N TYR A 435 -6.99 -11.13 5.94
CA TYR A 435 -6.56 -9.80 5.49
C TYR A 435 -5.12 -9.80 4.93
N PHE A 436 -4.15 -10.33 5.68
CA PHE A 436 -2.73 -10.20 5.32
C PHE A 436 -2.28 -11.25 4.31
N ASP A 437 -2.56 -12.54 4.54
CA ASP A 437 -2.01 -13.58 3.67
C ASP A 437 -2.96 -13.93 2.53
N VAL A 438 -4.28 -13.97 2.77
CA VAL A 438 -5.22 -14.32 1.69
C VAL A 438 -5.44 -13.14 0.76
N ASP A 439 -5.82 -11.98 1.27
CA ASP A 439 -6.13 -10.81 0.43
C ASP A 439 -4.87 -10.01 0.07
N GLY A 440 -3.80 -10.09 0.87
CA GLY A 440 -2.53 -9.38 0.64
C GLY A 440 -1.53 -10.10 -0.27
N SER A 441 -1.65 -11.41 -0.50
CA SER A 441 -0.67 -12.16 -1.31
C SER A 441 -0.98 -12.18 -2.82
N ASN A 442 0.08 -12.19 -3.63
CA ASN A 442 0.04 -12.23 -5.10
C ASN A 442 -0.71 -11.05 -5.73
N ILE A 443 -0.64 -9.86 -5.14
CA ILE A 443 -1.16 -8.63 -5.75
C ILE A 443 -0.27 -8.26 -6.95
N ASP A 444 -0.88 -8.17 -8.13
CA ASP A 444 -0.23 -7.72 -9.36
C ASP A 444 -0.29 -6.20 -9.49
N ILE A 445 -1.51 -5.65 -9.36
CA ILE A 445 -1.75 -4.21 -9.38
C ILE A 445 -2.53 -3.83 -8.14
N HIS A 446 -1.89 -3.01 -7.29
CA HIS A 446 -2.53 -2.50 -6.08
C HIS A 446 -3.75 -1.61 -6.41
N ALA A 447 -4.78 -1.63 -5.56
CA ALA A 447 -6.02 -0.87 -5.76
C ALA A 447 -5.76 0.64 -6.04
N ILE A 448 -4.79 1.23 -5.35
CA ILE A 448 -4.37 2.64 -5.52
C ILE A 448 -3.83 2.92 -6.94
N ARG A 449 -3.09 1.97 -7.54
CA ARG A 449 -2.52 2.11 -8.89
C ARG A 449 -3.50 1.73 -10.00
N ARG A 450 -4.47 0.87 -9.71
CA ARG A 450 -5.39 0.29 -10.70
C ARG A 450 -6.32 1.33 -11.33
N SER A 451 -7.03 2.08 -10.51
CA SER A 451 -7.93 3.14 -10.97
C SER A 451 -8.26 4.10 -9.83
N ILE A 452 -8.71 5.32 -10.16
CA ILE A 452 -9.13 6.30 -9.16
C ILE A 452 -10.30 5.74 -8.34
N LEU A 453 -11.28 5.11 -8.98
CA LEU A 453 -12.43 4.53 -8.27
C LEU A 453 -11.98 3.41 -7.31
N SER A 454 -11.09 2.52 -7.77
CA SER A 454 -10.53 1.47 -6.91
C SER A 454 -9.72 2.06 -5.74
N SER A 455 -8.95 3.12 -5.98
CA SER A 455 -8.20 3.85 -4.94
C SER A 455 -9.13 4.49 -3.91
N THR A 456 -10.19 5.17 -4.38
CA THR A 456 -11.18 5.83 -3.53
C THR A 456 -11.95 4.81 -2.69
N ILE A 457 -12.43 3.72 -3.29
CA ILE A 457 -13.12 2.65 -2.57
C ILE A 457 -12.16 2.00 -1.57
N TRP A 458 -10.92 1.70 -1.96
CA TRP A 458 -9.93 1.12 -1.04
C TRP A 458 -9.69 2.03 0.18
N ASN A 459 -9.54 3.34 -0.01
CA ASN A 459 -9.34 4.27 1.11
C ASN A 459 -10.56 4.34 2.04
N TYR A 460 -11.77 4.41 1.51
CA TYR A 460 -12.98 4.53 2.33
C TYR A 460 -13.48 3.21 2.90
N ALA A 461 -13.20 2.06 2.27
CA ALA A 461 -13.65 0.75 2.73
C ALA A 461 -12.97 0.30 4.04
N HIS A 462 -11.77 0.81 4.35
CA HIS A 462 -11.09 0.50 5.61
C HIS A 462 -11.83 1.04 6.83
N LEU A 463 -12.45 2.22 6.73
CA LEU A 463 -13.18 2.84 7.84
C LEU A 463 -14.35 1.98 8.35
N PRO A 464 -15.35 1.59 7.53
CA PRO A 464 -16.44 0.74 7.98
C PRO A 464 -15.98 -0.68 8.32
N PHE A 465 -14.93 -1.20 7.66
CA PHE A 465 -14.29 -2.45 8.06
C PHE A 465 -13.83 -2.38 9.53
N ILE A 466 -13.02 -1.37 9.86
CA ILE A 466 -12.43 -1.20 11.19
C ILE A 466 -13.51 -0.89 12.23
N MET A 467 -14.46 -0.01 11.93
CA MET A 467 -15.59 0.30 12.82
C MET A 467 -16.42 -0.94 13.14
N GLY A 468 -16.78 -1.73 12.11
CA GLY A 468 -17.53 -2.98 12.29
C GLY A 468 -16.76 -3.99 13.13
N TYR A 469 -15.45 -4.15 12.86
CA TYR A 469 -14.60 -5.06 13.60
C TYR A 469 -14.43 -4.65 15.07
N ILE A 470 -14.22 -3.36 15.35
CA ILE A 470 -14.12 -2.83 16.72
C ILE A 470 -15.41 -3.07 17.49
N LEU A 471 -16.55 -2.76 16.86
CA LEU A 471 -17.85 -2.98 17.47
C LEU A 471 -17.97 -4.46 17.85
N ALA A 472 -17.75 -5.37 16.91
CA ALA A 472 -17.78 -6.81 17.18
C ALA A 472 -16.78 -7.25 18.27
N SER A 473 -15.54 -6.76 18.23
CA SER A 473 -14.50 -7.12 19.19
C SER A 473 -14.85 -6.67 20.61
N ALA A 474 -15.41 -5.47 20.77
CA ALA A 474 -15.82 -4.99 22.08
C ALA A 474 -17.05 -5.78 22.57
N GLY A 475 -17.92 -6.24 21.66
CA GLY A 475 -19.03 -7.13 22.01
C GLY A 475 -18.61 -8.51 22.44
N LEU A 476 -17.58 -9.04 21.79
CA LEU A 476 -16.97 -10.30 22.17
C LEU A 476 -16.50 -10.30 23.62
N SER A 477 -15.95 -9.18 24.12
CA SER A 477 -15.53 -9.06 25.53
C SER A 477 -16.67 -9.30 26.51
N LYS A 478 -17.88 -8.82 26.20
CA LYS A 478 -19.09 -9.05 26.99
C LYS A 478 -19.63 -10.47 26.81
N LEU A 479 -19.62 -10.99 25.59
CA LEU A 479 -20.07 -12.36 25.30
C LEU A 479 -19.19 -13.41 26.01
N VAL A 480 -17.88 -13.17 26.12
CA VAL A 480 -16.96 -14.03 26.85
C VAL A 480 -17.36 -14.10 28.32
N LEU A 481 -17.68 -12.96 28.95
CA LEU A 481 -18.04 -12.86 30.37
C LEU A 481 -19.49 -13.29 30.69
N ALA A 482 -20.32 -13.63 29.70
CA ALA A 482 -21.69 -14.07 29.94
C ALA A 482 -21.74 -15.43 30.67
N THR A 483 -22.67 -15.60 31.61
CA THR A 483 -22.86 -16.84 32.41
C THR A 483 -23.93 -17.79 31.83
N ASP A 484 -24.49 -17.45 30.66
CA ASP A 484 -25.58 -18.17 29.97
C ASP A 484 -25.25 -19.57 29.43
N ALA A 485 -24.04 -20.09 29.62
CA ALA A 485 -23.60 -21.40 29.11
C ALA A 485 -23.27 -22.35 30.27
N GLY A 486 -23.58 -23.64 30.11
CA GLY A 486 -23.22 -24.65 31.11
C GLY A 486 -21.72 -24.65 31.39
N GLY A 487 -21.34 -24.57 32.67
CA GLY A 487 -19.93 -24.45 33.10
C GLY A 487 -19.37 -23.03 33.15
N ALA A 488 -20.22 -22.00 33.05
CA ALA A 488 -19.88 -20.60 33.25
C ALA A 488 -20.33 -20.10 34.64
N ASN A 489 -19.61 -20.50 35.70
CA ASN A 489 -19.92 -20.06 37.06
C ASN A 489 -19.20 -18.73 37.38
N ALA A 490 -19.95 -17.69 37.75
CA ALA A 490 -19.39 -16.36 38.05
C ALA A 490 -18.32 -16.36 39.15
N GLU A 491 -18.41 -17.30 40.11
CA GLU A 491 -17.45 -17.48 41.21
C GLU A 491 -16.02 -17.84 40.75
N GLN A 492 -15.85 -18.30 39.51
CA GLN A 492 -14.55 -18.64 38.94
C GLN A 492 -13.81 -17.43 38.35
N LEU A 493 -14.48 -16.28 38.24
CA LEU A 493 -13.89 -15.01 37.83
C LEU A 493 -13.39 -14.24 39.05
N SER A 494 -12.35 -13.44 38.87
CA SER A 494 -11.97 -12.49 39.92
C SER A 494 -13.07 -11.46 40.17
N GLU A 495 -13.08 -10.89 41.37
CA GLU A 495 -14.12 -9.95 41.85
C GLU A 495 -14.40 -8.81 40.87
N HIS A 496 -13.36 -8.31 40.19
CA HIS A 496 -13.51 -7.25 39.19
C HIS A 496 -14.34 -7.68 37.96
N TYR A 497 -14.21 -8.93 37.52
CA TYR A 497 -14.91 -9.46 36.34
C TYR A 497 -16.25 -10.10 36.69
N SER A 498 -16.42 -10.63 37.90
CA SER A 498 -17.70 -11.20 38.34
C SER A 498 -18.82 -10.17 38.35
N HIS A 499 -18.54 -8.93 38.76
CA HIS A 499 -19.52 -7.82 38.69
C HIS A 499 -19.86 -7.40 37.25
N ARG A 500 -19.01 -7.71 36.27
CA ARG A 500 -19.24 -7.43 34.85
C ARG A 500 -19.93 -8.57 34.10
N ALA A 501 -20.05 -9.75 34.73
CA ALA A 501 -20.70 -10.91 34.17
C ALA A 501 -22.22 -10.68 34.15
N GLU A 502 -22.86 -11.02 33.04
CA GLU A 502 -24.30 -10.87 32.84
C GLU A 502 -24.92 -12.25 32.61
N ASP A 503 -26.08 -12.49 33.25
CA ASP A 503 -26.79 -13.78 33.20
C ASP A 503 -27.40 -14.10 31.84
N GLU A 504 -27.84 -13.07 31.12
CA GLU A 504 -28.35 -13.20 29.77
C GLU A 504 -27.76 -12.15 28.83
N VAL A 505 -27.43 -12.57 27.62
CA VAL A 505 -26.92 -11.69 26.58
C VAL A 505 -28.05 -10.80 26.05
N ALA A 506 -27.98 -9.49 26.31
CA ALA A 506 -28.93 -8.53 25.77
C ALA A 506 -29.01 -8.57 24.23
N ASN A 507 -30.21 -8.33 23.68
CA ASN A 507 -30.42 -8.40 22.23
C ASN A 507 -29.50 -7.44 21.46
N GLY A 508 -29.30 -6.22 21.96
CA GLY A 508 -28.40 -5.24 21.34
C GLY A 508 -26.98 -5.76 21.18
N ILE A 509 -26.50 -6.55 22.16
CA ILE A 509 -25.16 -7.14 22.16
C ILE A 509 -25.01 -8.11 20.97
N ARG A 510 -26.03 -8.95 20.73
CA ARG A 510 -26.03 -9.90 19.61
C ARG A 510 -26.01 -9.21 18.25
N PHE A 511 -26.81 -8.16 18.09
CA PHE A 511 -26.88 -7.40 16.83
C PHE A 511 -25.55 -6.71 16.52
N PHE A 512 -24.99 -5.98 17.48
CA PHE A 512 -23.72 -5.28 17.28
C PHE A 512 -22.57 -6.25 17.00
N TYR A 513 -22.56 -7.42 17.64
CA TYR A 513 -21.54 -8.45 17.41
C TYR A 513 -21.61 -9.00 15.99
N CYS A 514 -22.77 -9.53 15.59
CA CYS A 514 -22.88 -10.21 14.30
C CYS A 514 -22.86 -9.23 13.12
N HIS A 515 -23.53 -8.07 13.24
CA HIS A 515 -23.48 -7.04 12.21
C HIS A 515 -22.07 -6.46 12.07
N GLY A 516 -21.37 -6.23 13.19
CA GLY A 516 -19.98 -5.77 13.18
C GLY A 516 -19.06 -6.71 12.40
N LEU A 517 -19.14 -8.02 12.67
CA LEU A 517 -18.37 -9.04 11.93
C LEU A 517 -18.77 -9.13 10.45
N ALA A 518 -20.07 -9.10 10.15
CA ALA A 518 -20.57 -9.15 8.79
C ALA A 518 -20.08 -7.96 7.96
N ILE A 519 -20.14 -6.75 8.53
CA ILE A 519 -19.65 -5.51 7.92
C ILE A 519 -18.13 -5.59 7.74
N ALA A 520 -17.40 -6.03 8.76
CA ALA A 520 -15.95 -6.16 8.67
C ALA A 520 -15.54 -7.10 7.51
N MET A 521 -16.15 -8.29 7.46
CA MET A 521 -15.87 -9.28 6.43
C MET A 521 -16.31 -8.83 5.02
N LEU A 522 -17.43 -8.10 4.93
CA LEU A 522 -17.93 -7.52 3.69
C LEU A 522 -16.93 -6.51 3.13
N PHE A 523 -16.49 -5.55 3.93
CA PHE A 523 -15.58 -4.50 3.49
C PHE A 523 -14.16 -5.02 3.24
N MET A 524 -13.70 -6.05 3.96
CA MET A 524 -12.49 -6.79 3.57
C MET A 524 -12.65 -7.41 2.17
N GLY A 525 -13.80 -8.00 1.86
CA GLY A 525 -14.10 -8.49 0.52
C GLY A 525 -14.12 -7.40 -0.55
N VAL A 526 -14.63 -6.20 -0.23
CA VAL A 526 -14.60 -5.02 -1.12
C VAL A 526 -13.17 -4.54 -1.36
N ILE A 527 -12.34 -4.47 -0.31
CA ILE A 527 -10.91 -4.12 -0.40
C ILE A 527 -10.22 -5.12 -1.34
N ALA A 528 -10.39 -6.41 -1.08
CA ALA A 528 -9.83 -7.48 -1.90
C ALA A 528 -10.30 -7.37 -3.36
N TYR A 529 -11.57 -7.05 -3.61
CA TYR A 529 -12.12 -6.84 -4.96
C TYR A 529 -11.40 -5.72 -5.73
N CYS A 530 -11.02 -4.63 -5.04
CA CYS A 530 -10.31 -3.50 -5.64
C CYS A 530 -8.90 -3.87 -6.13
N HIS A 531 -8.20 -4.81 -5.46
CA HIS A 531 -6.88 -5.30 -5.90
C HIS A 531 -6.97 -6.21 -7.12
N GLU A 532 -6.00 -6.09 -8.03
CA GLU A 532 -5.79 -7.07 -9.09
C GLU A 532 -4.75 -8.09 -8.65
N HIS A 533 -5.12 -9.37 -8.65
CA HIS A 533 -4.27 -10.45 -8.19
C HIS A 533 -3.77 -11.26 -9.39
N ARG A 534 -2.54 -11.79 -9.30
CA ARG A 534 -1.99 -12.72 -10.28
C ARG A 534 -2.84 -13.98 -10.34
N LYS A 535 -3.12 -14.45 -11.56
CA LYS A 535 -3.94 -15.64 -11.81
C LYS A 535 -3.02 -16.81 -12.19
N PRO A 536 -2.74 -17.75 -11.27
CA PRO A 536 -2.00 -18.95 -11.64
C PRO A 536 -2.83 -19.80 -12.62
N ALA A 537 -2.15 -20.49 -13.54
CA ALA A 537 -2.79 -21.16 -14.69
C ALA A 537 -3.82 -22.24 -14.28
N THR A 538 -3.59 -22.93 -13.15
CA THR A 538 -4.43 -24.05 -12.68
C THR A 538 -5.19 -23.72 -11.39
N LEU A 539 -5.56 -22.44 -11.21
CA LEU A 539 -6.35 -21.97 -10.06
C LEU A 539 -7.66 -22.77 -9.91
N ARG A 540 -7.96 -23.27 -8.71
CA ARG A 540 -9.17 -24.06 -8.46
C ARG A 540 -10.44 -23.24 -8.66
N TRP A 541 -10.60 -22.12 -7.94
CA TRP A 541 -11.78 -21.26 -8.02
C TRP A 541 -11.43 -19.83 -8.39
N SER A 542 -12.29 -19.23 -9.21
CA SER A 542 -12.15 -17.83 -9.59
C SER A 542 -12.35 -16.90 -8.38
N LYS A 543 -11.67 -15.75 -8.39
CA LYS A 543 -11.79 -14.73 -7.33
C LYS A 543 -13.24 -14.31 -7.08
N THR A 544 -14.04 -14.16 -8.15
CA THR A 544 -15.45 -13.75 -8.03
C THR A 544 -16.29 -14.80 -7.30
N THR A 545 -16.05 -16.09 -7.56
CA THR A 545 -16.72 -17.18 -6.83
C THR A 545 -16.39 -17.16 -5.34
N ARG A 546 -15.12 -16.95 -4.98
CA ARG A 546 -14.69 -16.90 -3.57
C ARG A 546 -15.28 -15.70 -2.83
N LEU A 547 -15.25 -14.52 -3.46
CA LEU A 547 -15.88 -13.32 -2.91
C LEU A 547 -17.40 -13.43 -2.83
N ALA A 548 -18.06 -14.13 -3.76
CA ALA A 548 -19.49 -14.41 -3.69
C ALA A 548 -19.84 -15.31 -2.48
N ASN A 549 -19.03 -16.34 -2.20
CA ASN A 549 -19.17 -17.14 -0.98
C ASN A 549 -19.00 -16.29 0.28
N ARG A 550 -17.97 -15.42 0.31
CA ARG A 550 -17.76 -14.47 1.42
C ARG A 550 -18.98 -13.57 1.63
N PHE A 551 -19.54 -13.02 0.56
CA PHE A 551 -20.75 -12.19 0.61
C PHE A 551 -21.98 -12.96 1.12
N ALA A 552 -22.17 -14.21 0.68
CA ALA A 552 -23.25 -15.05 1.19
C ALA A 552 -23.12 -15.30 2.70
N VAL A 553 -21.90 -15.56 3.19
CA VAL A 553 -21.63 -15.71 4.62
C VAL A 553 -21.92 -14.42 5.39
N CYS A 554 -21.58 -13.24 4.85
CA CYS A 554 -21.94 -11.96 5.46
C CYS A 554 -23.46 -11.81 5.66
N ILE A 555 -24.27 -12.23 4.68
CA ILE A 555 -25.73 -12.20 4.79
C ILE A 555 -26.21 -13.12 5.92
N VAL A 556 -25.64 -14.33 6.01
CA VAL A 556 -25.97 -15.27 7.09
C VAL A 556 -25.61 -14.67 8.46
N MET A 557 -24.41 -14.09 8.60
CA MET A 557 -24.02 -13.39 9.83
C MET A 557 -24.94 -12.21 10.16
N PHE A 558 -25.41 -11.47 9.16
CA PHE A 558 -26.32 -10.35 9.36
C PHE A 558 -27.70 -10.80 9.88
N LEU A 559 -28.17 -11.97 9.46
CA LEU A 559 -29.46 -12.52 9.88
C LEU A 559 -29.37 -13.35 11.18
N LEU A 560 -28.16 -13.74 11.60
CA LEU A 560 -27.94 -14.59 12.77
C LEU A 560 -28.52 -14.04 14.10
N PRO A 561 -28.48 -12.72 14.39
CA PRO A 561 -29.06 -12.16 15.62
C PRO A 561 -30.57 -12.40 15.78
N LEU A 562 -31.30 -12.70 14.70
CA LEU A 562 -32.73 -13.00 14.78
C LEU A 562 -33.01 -14.33 15.50
N ALA A 563 -32.02 -15.22 15.59
CA ALA A 563 -32.11 -16.47 16.32
C ALA A 563 -31.96 -16.23 17.83
N LYS A 564 -33.08 -16.00 18.53
CA LYS A 564 -33.10 -15.68 19.97
C LYS A 564 -32.70 -16.85 20.88
N SER A 565 -32.74 -18.09 20.41
CA SER A 565 -32.46 -19.28 21.22
C SER A 565 -30.97 -19.62 21.39
N LEU A 566 -30.06 -18.81 20.85
CA LEU A 566 -28.62 -19.08 20.90
C LEU A 566 -27.98 -18.46 22.14
N ASN A 567 -27.32 -19.29 22.96
CA ASN A 567 -26.45 -18.83 24.04
C ASN A 567 -25.15 -18.25 23.45
N SER A 568 -24.40 -17.49 24.23
CA SER A 568 -23.16 -16.80 23.83
C SER A 568 -22.11 -17.76 23.27
N LEU A 569 -21.95 -18.94 23.87
CA LEU A 569 -21.02 -19.97 23.38
C LEU A 569 -21.40 -20.45 21.97
N ASN A 570 -22.69 -20.71 21.74
CA ASN A 570 -23.20 -21.14 20.45
C ASN A 570 -23.07 -20.02 19.42
N LEU A 571 -23.35 -18.77 19.81
CA LEU A 571 -23.23 -17.62 18.94
C LEU A 571 -21.79 -17.42 18.45
N ILE A 572 -20.82 -17.40 19.37
CA ILE A 572 -19.38 -17.29 19.04
C ILE A 572 -18.93 -18.48 18.20
N SER A 573 -19.37 -19.69 18.52
CA SER A 573 -19.00 -20.90 17.78
C SER A 573 -19.51 -20.88 16.35
N ILE A 574 -20.75 -20.42 16.12
CA ILE A 574 -21.34 -20.31 14.78
C ILE A 574 -20.62 -19.22 13.97
N THR A 575 -20.38 -18.03 14.54
CA THR A 575 -19.66 -16.97 13.83
C THR A 575 -18.22 -17.35 13.52
N LEU A 576 -17.54 -18.05 14.43
CA LEU A 576 -16.22 -18.62 14.18
C LEU A 576 -16.27 -19.66 13.05
N GLY A 577 -17.21 -20.61 13.11
CA GLY A 577 -17.38 -21.65 12.09
C GLY A 577 -17.60 -21.05 10.70
N LEU A 578 -18.42 -20.00 10.59
CA LEU A 578 -18.62 -19.25 9.36
C LEU A 578 -17.35 -18.53 8.89
N THR A 579 -16.58 -17.94 9.80
CA THR A 579 -15.31 -17.26 9.49
C THR A 579 -14.25 -18.26 8.99
N VAL A 580 -14.12 -19.39 9.68
CA VAL A 580 -13.22 -20.48 9.29
C VAL A 580 -13.65 -21.10 7.96
N TRP A 581 -14.96 -21.24 7.72
CA TRP A 581 -15.47 -21.69 6.43
C TRP A 581 -15.04 -20.76 5.28
N VAL A 582 -15.16 -19.44 5.47
CA VAL A 582 -14.67 -18.47 4.49
C VAL A 582 -13.17 -18.63 4.27
N LEU A 583 -12.38 -18.74 5.33
CA LEU A 583 -10.93 -18.96 5.24
C LEU A 583 -10.59 -20.24 4.45
N LEU A 584 -11.22 -21.37 4.77
CA LEU A 584 -10.99 -22.65 4.09
C LEU A 584 -11.36 -22.56 2.60
N VAL A 585 -12.49 -21.94 2.27
CA VAL A 585 -12.91 -21.71 0.88
C VAL A 585 -11.92 -20.82 0.13
N GLU A 586 -11.39 -19.78 0.78
CA GLU A 586 -10.40 -18.90 0.17
C GLU A 586 -9.06 -19.61 -0.07
N LEU A 587 -8.56 -20.34 0.93
CA LEU A 587 -7.31 -21.11 0.81
C LEU A 587 -7.45 -22.20 -0.26
N PHE A 588 -8.53 -22.98 -0.22
CA PHE A 588 -8.82 -24.00 -1.23
C PHE A 588 -8.96 -23.38 -2.62
N GLY A 589 -9.66 -22.26 -2.73
CA GLY A 589 -9.87 -21.61 -4.01
C GLY A 589 -8.63 -20.88 -4.55
N LYS A 590 -7.67 -20.48 -3.71
CA LYS A 590 -6.36 -19.93 -4.11
C LYS A 590 -5.34 -21.02 -4.47
N SER A 591 -5.54 -22.25 -3.98
CA SER A 591 -4.71 -23.40 -4.34
C SER A 591 -4.83 -23.75 -5.83
N CYS A 592 -3.74 -24.28 -6.38
CA CYS A 592 -3.69 -24.80 -7.74
C CYS A 592 -4.09 -26.28 -7.75
N ARG A 593 -4.62 -26.78 -8.87
CA ARG A 593 -4.94 -28.21 -9.00
C ARG A 593 -3.70 -29.10 -8.97
N ASN A 594 -2.60 -28.59 -9.50
CA ASN A 594 -1.36 -29.34 -9.72
C ASN A 594 -0.33 -29.14 -8.60
N ASP A 595 -0.74 -28.47 -7.51
CA ASP A 595 0.11 -28.24 -6.35
C ASP A 595 -0.50 -29.04 -5.18
N PRO A 596 0.26 -29.97 -4.57
CA PRO A 596 -0.26 -30.72 -3.43
C PRO A 596 -0.60 -29.76 -2.29
N PHE A 597 -1.77 -29.94 -1.67
CA PHE A 597 -2.20 -29.10 -0.55
C PHE A 597 -1.39 -29.39 0.74
N ILE A 598 -0.74 -30.55 0.79
CA ILE A 598 0.07 -31.02 1.91
C ILE A 598 1.36 -31.61 1.33
N GLY A 599 2.51 -31.08 1.75
CA GLY A 599 3.84 -31.52 1.32
C GLY A 599 4.51 -30.56 0.35
N GLU A 600 5.78 -30.82 0.07
CA GLU A 600 6.57 -30.02 -0.85
C GLU A 600 6.23 -30.35 -2.30
N LYS A 601 6.26 -29.32 -3.14
CA LYS A 601 6.14 -29.48 -4.58
C LYS A 601 7.34 -30.27 -5.09
N LYS A 602 7.15 -31.57 -5.36
CA LYS A 602 8.15 -32.36 -6.09
C LYS A 602 8.45 -31.64 -7.40
N GLY A 603 9.75 -31.42 -7.69
CA GLY A 603 10.25 -30.55 -8.75
C GLY A 603 9.40 -30.60 -10.02
N CYS A 604 8.60 -29.55 -10.25
CA CYS A 604 7.70 -29.49 -11.39
C CYS A 604 8.50 -29.03 -12.61
N ARG A 605 8.65 -29.91 -13.61
CA ARG A 605 9.23 -29.55 -14.91
C ARG A 605 8.24 -28.67 -15.66
N VAL A 606 8.47 -27.36 -15.63
CA VAL A 606 7.69 -26.43 -16.45
C VAL A 606 8.16 -26.56 -17.90
N ARG A 607 7.36 -27.17 -18.77
CA ARG A 607 7.64 -27.23 -20.21
C ARG A 607 7.18 -25.91 -20.84
N TYR A 608 8.13 -25.11 -21.31
CA TYR A 608 7.86 -23.89 -22.05
C TYR A 608 7.76 -24.20 -23.54
N SER A 609 6.58 -24.03 -24.14
CA SER A 609 6.40 -24.13 -25.59
C SER A 609 6.62 -22.76 -26.24
N CYS A 610 7.71 -22.59 -26.98
CA CYS A 610 7.99 -21.37 -27.75
C CYS A 610 7.89 -21.65 -29.26
N LYS A 611 7.57 -20.61 -30.04
CA LYS A 611 7.52 -20.69 -31.50
C LYS A 611 8.94 -20.47 -32.04
N CYS A 612 9.66 -21.55 -32.31
CA CYS A 612 11.01 -21.50 -32.87
C CYS A 612 10.97 -21.86 -34.37
N SER A 613 11.76 -21.16 -35.19
CA SER A 613 11.97 -21.53 -36.59
C SER A 613 12.85 -22.77 -36.66
N LYS A 614 12.58 -23.69 -37.58
CA LYS A 614 13.36 -24.93 -37.77
C LYS A 614 14.87 -24.66 -37.93
N LYS A 615 15.23 -23.54 -38.58
CA LYS A 615 16.62 -23.08 -38.75
C LYS A 615 17.30 -22.62 -37.45
N ASP A 616 16.53 -22.05 -36.53
CA ASP A 616 17.06 -21.53 -35.26
C ASP A 616 17.29 -22.67 -34.25
N PHE A 617 16.46 -23.72 -34.32
CA PHE A 617 16.61 -24.95 -33.54
C PHE A 617 17.80 -25.81 -34.01
N GLU A 618 17.99 -25.96 -35.32
CA GLU A 618 19.13 -26.67 -35.90
C GLU A 618 20.48 -26.00 -35.56
N LYS A 619 20.49 -24.66 -35.43
CA LYS A 619 21.66 -23.92 -34.94
C LYS A 619 21.91 -24.12 -33.45
N ALA A 620 20.86 -24.16 -32.62
CA ALA A 620 21.01 -24.34 -31.18
C ALA A 620 21.47 -25.75 -30.78
N ASN A 621 21.06 -26.78 -31.52
CA ASN A 621 21.45 -28.18 -31.25
C ASN A 621 22.82 -28.58 -31.82
N ALA A 622 23.50 -27.71 -32.56
CA ALA A 622 24.81 -28.02 -33.14
C ALA A 622 25.95 -28.02 -32.10
N ASP A 623 25.75 -27.39 -30.93
CA ASP A 623 26.84 -27.07 -30.00
C ASP A 623 26.88 -27.85 -28.67
N GLU A 624 25.92 -28.72 -28.34
CA GLU A 624 25.97 -29.45 -27.06
C GLU A 624 26.01 -30.98 -27.18
N LYS A 625 27.24 -31.51 -27.18
CA LYS A 625 27.54 -32.80 -26.56
C LYS A 625 27.62 -32.62 -25.05
N ARG A 626 26.50 -32.75 -24.34
CA ARG A 626 26.40 -33.35 -22.99
C ARG A 626 24.94 -33.39 -22.55
N GLU A 627 24.62 -34.47 -21.86
CA GLU A 627 23.30 -34.88 -21.36
C GLU A 627 22.36 -33.73 -20.95
N MET A 628 21.39 -33.44 -21.82
CA MET A 628 20.19 -32.70 -21.44
C MET A 628 18.95 -33.60 -21.54
N PRO A 629 17.97 -33.46 -20.62
CA PRO A 629 16.74 -34.24 -20.64
C PRO A 629 15.92 -33.92 -21.90
N VAL A 630 15.54 -34.99 -22.61
CA VAL A 630 14.81 -34.98 -23.90
C VAL A 630 13.61 -34.01 -23.87
N ALA A 631 13.69 -32.95 -24.67
CA ALA A 631 12.56 -32.07 -24.98
C ALA A 631 11.82 -32.64 -26.20
N GLU A 632 10.57 -33.05 -26.01
CA GLU A 632 9.71 -33.56 -27.08
C GLU A 632 9.03 -32.37 -27.79
N VAL A 633 9.24 -32.24 -29.11
CA VAL A 633 8.74 -31.13 -29.92
C VAL A 633 7.53 -31.61 -30.73
N LEU A 634 6.38 -30.95 -30.54
CA LEU A 634 5.16 -31.17 -31.34
C LEU A 634 4.90 -29.95 -32.24
N GLU A 635 4.59 -30.21 -33.51
CA GLU A 635 4.30 -29.20 -34.52
C GLU A 635 2.82 -28.79 -34.42
N LEU A 636 2.54 -27.58 -33.92
CA LEU A 636 1.17 -27.05 -33.79
C LEU A 636 0.64 -26.53 -35.12
N GLY A 637 -0.66 -26.70 -35.35
CA GLY A 637 -1.33 -26.29 -36.59
C GLY A 637 -1.39 -24.76 -36.76
N ALA A 638 -1.54 -24.29 -37.99
CA ALA A 638 -1.49 -22.86 -38.38
C ALA A 638 -2.52 -21.92 -37.68
N ARG A 639 -3.38 -22.44 -36.79
CA ARG A 639 -4.42 -21.70 -36.08
C ARG A 639 -4.30 -21.72 -34.54
N GLU A 640 -3.31 -22.39 -33.97
CA GLU A 640 -3.13 -22.47 -32.51
C GLU A 640 -2.26 -21.30 -31.99
N LYS A 641 -2.72 -20.64 -30.91
CA LYS A 641 -2.03 -19.50 -30.29
C LYS A 641 -0.94 -19.98 -29.32
N THR A 642 0.16 -19.25 -29.26
CA THR A 642 1.33 -19.51 -28.41
C THR A 642 1.03 -19.37 -26.92
N ALA A 643 1.56 -20.34 -26.17
CA ALA A 643 1.51 -20.52 -24.70
C ALA A 643 0.19 -21.06 -24.15
N VAL A 644 0.02 -22.38 -24.26
CA VAL A 644 -0.79 -23.15 -23.31
C VAL A 644 0.21 -23.96 -22.47
N PRO A 645 0.28 -23.77 -21.14
CA PRO A 645 1.08 -24.64 -20.29
C PRO A 645 0.40 -26.02 -20.25
N GLU A 646 0.94 -26.99 -20.98
CA GLU A 646 0.63 -28.40 -20.73
C GLU A 646 1.53 -28.90 -19.60
N VAL A 647 0.90 -29.24 -18.48
CA VAL A 647 1.54 -29.91 -17.36
C VAL A 647 1.15 -31.38 -17.46
N GLN A 648 2.12 -32.27 -17.70
CA GLN A 648 1.93 -33.71 -17.51
C GLN A 648 2.00 -34.05 -16.01
N ASP A 649 1.16 -34.99 -15.60
CA ASP A 649 1.01 -35.50 -14.23
C ASP A 649 2.30 -36.12 -13.65
#